data_AF-Q3SM63-F1
#
_entry.id   AF-Q3SM63-F1
#
_cell.length_a   1.000
_cell.length_b   1.000
_cell.length_c   1.000
_cell.angle_alpha   90.00
_cell.angle_beta   90.00
_cell.angle_gamma   90.00
#
_symmetry.space_group_name_H-M   'P 1'
#
loop_
_entity.id
_entity.type
_entity.pdbx_description
1 polymer ?
#
loop_
_entity_poly.entity_id
_entity_poly.type
_entity_poly.pdbx_seq_one_letter_code
_entity_poly.pdbx_strand_id
1 'polypeptide(L)'
;MRDCPASLTTMSRTDLLHSLLAQRILVLDGAMGTMIQSYKLGEADYRGERFADFAHDLKGNNDLLCLTQPAIIKEIHAKYLAAGADILETNSFNATAISMADYRMEHLVPELNFAAAKLAREAADEATAQNPAKPRFVAGVLGPTSRTATISPDVNDPGFRNVTFDQLREAYLEAIDGLVKGGADILMVETIFDTLNAKAALFAIEEYFEINNMRLPVMISGTITDASGRTLSGQTGEAFWNSVRHARPLSIGLNCALGPDLLRQYVEELSNKAEVFISAHPNAGLPNAFGEYDMDGAEMAKHIGEWARAGLLNIVGGCCGTSPSHIAAIAKAVEGVAPRVPPVLEPAMRLSGLEPFNVGKDSLFVNVGERTNVTGSKAFARMILEGRYDDALSVARQQVENGAQVIDINMDEGMLDAEAAMVRFLHLIASEPDIARVPIMIDSSKWNVIEAGLKCIQGKGIVNSISMKEGEAEFIERAKLCLRYGAAVIVMAFDETGQADTYARKTEICTRAYKLLTETVGFPAEDIIFDPNIFAVATGIEEHANYAVDFIEATRWIRQNLPYAHVSGGVSNVSFSFRGNDAVREAIHTAFLYHAIQAGMDMGIVNAGQLGVYENLDPELKERVEDVLLNRRADATERLVAFAEGVKGGAKEKVEDLAWRSLPVNERLTHALVQGITQYIVEDTEAARLEAERPLHVIEGPLMAGMNVVGDLFGAGKMFLPQVVKSARVMKQAVAHLIPYIEADKRAGDSQSAGKIVMATVKGDVHDIGKNIVGVVLGCNGYEIVDLGVMVPAQKILDAAREHKADIIGLSGLITPSLEEMAHVAKEMQRQGFTIPLLIGGATTSLAHTAVKIEPNYEHPVVYVKDASRAVGVCTQLLSGELRDAFAAEVRADYAQTRARHLKHKSDTARLTLADARANKFGIDWASYTPPVPNQPGVHVLKAYDLAKLVETIDWTPFFASWELHGKYPKILDDEVVGAEATKLFSDAQAMLNRMVAENWVEARAVFGLFPANAVDDDIEVYADESRSQALTTWHNLRQQAKKPEGRANLCLADFVAPKASGLKDYLGAFVVTAGIGEDERAKAFEAAHDDYSAILFKSLCDRLAEAFAEHLHLRVRREFWGYAADEALPNDDLIAEKYRGIRPAPGYPACPEHSEKAALFGLLDATNAIGVELTENFAMWPGAAVSGFYLSHPDSQYFAVAKIERDQVEDYARRKGWDVKTAERWLGPNLGYQPE
;
A
#
# COMPACT_ATOMS: atom_id res chain seq x y z
N MET A 1 -46.69 46.41 -32.42
CA MET A 1 -46.11 47.58 -33.11
C MET A 1 -44.67 47.24 -33.48
N ARG A 2 -44.37 47.36 -34.78
CA ARG A 2 -43.09 47.49 -35.49
C ARG A 2 -41.76 47.33 -34.71
N ASP A 3 -40.97 46.39 -35.24
CA ASP A 3 -39.51 46.27 -35.35
C ASP A 3 -38.60 47.36 -34.75
N CYS A 4 -37.67 46.90 -33.92
CA CYS A 4 -36.31 47.41 -33.80
C CYS A 4 -35.36 46.20 -33.88
N PRO A 5 -34.28 46.19 -34.68
CA PRO A 5 -33.44 45.00 -34.83
C PRO A 5 -32.60 44.79 -33.57
N ALA A 6 -32.73 43.59 -33.00
CA ALA A 6 -31.98 43.15 -31.83
C ALA A 6 -30.46 43.19 -32.10
N SER A 7 -29.74 43.78 -31.15
CA SER A 7 -28.28 43.75 -31.06
C SER A 7 -27.77 42.31 -31.04
N LEU A 8 -26.68 42.04 -31.78
CA LEU A 8 -25.84 40.85 -31.66
C LEU A 8 -25.55 40.57 -30.17
N THR A 9 -26.20 39.56 -29.61
CA THR A 9 -25.97 39.10 -28.24
C THR A 9 -24.58 38.49 -28.14
N THR A 10 -23.69 39.12 -27.38
CA THR A 10 -22.38 38.58 -27.01
C THR A 10 -22.56 37.28 -26.24
N MET A 11 -21.98 36.19 -26.73
CA MET A 11 -21.94 34.86 -26.08
C MET A 11 -21.38 34.96 -24.65
N SER A 12 -21.94 34.23 -23.68
CA SER A 12 -21.40 34.23 -22.31
C SER A 12 -20.00 33.59 -22.26
N ARG A 13 -19.18 33.92 -21.26
CA ARG A 13 -17.83 33.33 -21.12
C ARG A 13 -17.89 31.81 -20.92
N THR A 14 -18.90 31.32 -20.21
CA THR A 14 -19.19 29.89 -20.03
C THR A 14 -19.50 29.21 -21.35
N ASP A 15 -20.42 29.76 -22.15
CA ASP A 15 -20.76 29.18 -23.45
C ASP A 15 -19.55 29.16 -24.38
N LEU A 16 -18.74 30.24 -24.35
CA LEU A 16 -17.51 30.34 -25.12
C LEU A 16 -16.50 29.24 -24.72
N LEU A 17 -16.33 28.98 -23.42
CA LEU A 17 -15.46 27.92 -22.91
C LEU A 17 -15.91 26.53 -23.42
N HIS A 18 -17.20 26.21 -23.29
CA HIS A 18 -17.78 24.96 -23.81
C HIS A 18 -17.58 24.81 -25.32
N SER A 19 -17.83 25.89 -26.07
CA SER A 19 -17.64 25.90 -27.52
C SER A 19 -16.17 25.64 -27.90
N LEU A 20 -15.21 26.18 -27.15
CA LEU A 20 -13.80 25.99 -27.43
C LEU A 20 -13.33 24.56 -27.12
N LEU A 21 -13.78 23.97 -26.01
CA LEU A 21 -13.45 22.59 -25.63
C LEU A 21 -13.95 21.55 -26.64
N ALA A 22 -15.06 21.85 -27.33
CA ALA A 22 -15.56 21.03 -28.42
C ALA A 22 -14.75 21.17 -29.72
N GLN A 23 -14.00 22.27 -29.89
CA GLN A 23 -13.28 22.60 -31.13
C GLN A 23 -11.78 22.27 -31.05
N ARG A 24 -11.16 22.42 -29.88
CA ARG A 24 -9.72 22.22 -29.67
C ARG A 24 -9.39 21.83 -28.23
N ILE A 25 -8.22 21.22 -28.05
CA ILE A 25 -7.65 20.98 -26.72
C ILE A 25 -7.20 22.33 -26.14
N LEU A 26 -7.64 22.64 -24.92
CA LEU A 26 -7.22 23.85 -24.20
C LEU A 26 -6.00 23.57 -23.33
N VAL A 27 -5.13 24.58 -23.19
CA VAL A 27 -3.91 24.47 -22.40
C VAL A 27 -4.10 25.15 -21.03
N LEU A 28 -3.95 24.40 -19.95
CA LEU A 28 -3.83 24.89 -18.59
C LEU A 28 -2.37 25.32 -18.33
N ASP A 29 -2.12 26.18 -17.35
CA ASP A 29 -0.77 26.62 -17.02
C ASP A 29 0.06 25.54 -16.30
N GLY A 30 1.23 25.94 -15.79
CA GLY A 30 2.17 25.08 -15.10
C GLY A 30 2.26 25.43 -13.61
N ALA A 31 3.19 24.80 -12.89
CA ALA A 31 3.32 25.02 -11.44
C ALA A 31 3.59 26.48 -11.05
N MET A 32 2.76 27.02 -10.16
CA MET A 32 2.99 28.29 -9.48
C MET A 32 4.10 28.18 -8.42
N GLY A 33 4.08 27.12 -7.62
CA GLY A 33 5.01 26.94 -6.49
C GLY A 33 6.49 26.86 -6.91
N THR A 34 6.83 26.06 -7.92
CA THR A 34 8.22 25.95 -8.43
C THR A 34 8.68 27.26 -9.07
N MET A 35 7.78 27.99 -9.72
CA MET A 35 8.07 29.32 -10.26
C MET A 35 8.38 30.32 -9.16
N ILE A 36 7.61 30.36 -8.06
CA ILE A 36 7.89 31.19 -6.88
C ILE A 36 9.26 30.84 -6.29
N GLN A 37 9.59 29.55 -6.15
CA GLN A 37 10.88 29.10 -5.62
C GLN A 37 12.08 29.63 -6.43
N SER A 38 11.93 29.83 -7.74
CA SER A 38 12.99 30.36 -8.61
C SER A 38 13.41 31.81 -8.27
N TYR A 39 12.53 32.59 -7.63
CA TYR A 39 12.83 33.95 -7.16
C TYR A 39 13.60 33.97 -5.84
N LYS A 40 13.79 32.82 -5.18
CA LYS A 40 14.57 32.64 -3.94
C LYS A 40 14.15 33.59 -2.81
N LEU A 41 12.83 33.81 -2.69
CA LEU A 41 12.24 34.70 -1.69
C LEU A 41 12.57 34.26 -0.25
N GLY A 42 12.93 35.23 0.59
CA GLY A 42 13.19 35.06 2.01
C GLY A 42 11.98 35.44 2.87
N GLU A 43 12.09 35.24 4.18
CA GLU A 43 11.03 35.54 5.15
C GLU A 43 10.50 36.98 5.06
N ALA A 44 11.39 37.96 4.87
CA ALA A 44 11.02 39.37 4.72
C ALA A 44 10.12 39.63 3.49
N ASP A 45 10.33 38.89 2.40
CA ASP A 45 9.54 39.02 1.18
C ASP A 45 8.11 38.50 1.38
N TYR A 46 7.96 37.37 2.08
CA TYR A 46 6.65 36.80 2.44
C TYR A 46 5.88 37.72 3.38
N ARG A 47 6.56 38.34 4.34
CA ARG A 47 5.97 39.30 5.29
C ARG A 47 5.50 40.59 4.61
N GLY A 48 6.28 41.08 3.63
CA GLY A 48 6.08 42.40 3.07
C GLY A 48 6.04 43.50 4.14
N GLU A 49 5.43 44.64 3.81
CA GLU A 49 5.28 45.73 4.79
C GLU A 49 4.18 45.43 5.82
N ARG A 50 3.08 44.79 5.40
CA ARG A 50 1.88 44.60 6.22
C ARG A 50 2.09 43.61 7.37
N PHE A 51 2.94 42.61 7.20
CA PHE A 51 3.15 41.53 8.18
C PHE A 51 4.58 41.49 8.72
N ALA A 52 5.32 42.60 8.64
CA ALA A 52 6.69 42.69 9.12
C ALA A 52 6.85 42.19 10.56
N ASP A 53 5.95 42.61 11.47
CA ASP A 53 5.95 42.27 12.89
C ASP A 53 5.12 41.01 13.24
N PHE A 54 4.74 40.18 12.26
CA PHE A 54 3.90 39.01 12.52
C PHE A 54 4.65 37.95 13.35
N ALA A 55 4.00 37.39 14.38
CA ALA A 55 4.70 36.62 15.42
C ALA A 55 5.19 35.22 14.98
N HIS A 56 4.78 34.73 13.81
CA HIS A 56 5.09 33.38 13.30
C HIS A 56 5.79 33.50 11.94
N ASP A 57 6.54 32.46 11.57
CA ASP A 57 7.20 32.40 10.26
C ASP A 57 6.17 32.25 9.13
N LEU A 58 6.37 32.99 8.05
CA LEU A 58 5.44 33.05 6.90
C LEU A 58 6.03 32.51 5.61
N LYS A 59 7.35 32.27 5.57
CA LYS A 59 8.01 31.64 4.42
C LYS A 59 7.42 30.26 4.15
N GLY A 60 7.00 30.06 2.90
CA GLY A 60 6.32 28.84 2.44
C GLY A 60 4.81 29.04 2.23
N ASN A 61 4.22 30.11 2.78
CA ASN A 61 2.85 30.51 2.48
C ASN A 61 2.79 31.22 1.12
N ASN A 62 2.80 30.44 0.03
CA ASN A 62 2.80 30.98 -1.33
C ASN A 62 1.55 31.81 -1.63
N ASP A 63 0.40 31.45 -1.08
CA ASP A 63 -0.87 32.14 -1.26
C ASP A 63 -0.82 33.59 -0.74
N LEU A 64 -0.07 33.83 0.35
CA LEU A 64 0.14 35.18 0.91
C LEU A 64 0.82 36.16 -0.06
N LEU A 65 1.61 35.64 -0.99
CA LEU A 65 2.33 36.45 -1.98
C LEU A 65 1.36 37.19 -2.94
N CYS A 66 0.10 36.78 -3.02
CA CYS A 66 -0.95 37.55 -3.70
C CYS A 66 -1.17 38.94 -3.07
N LEU A 67 -0.85 39.11 -1.78
CA LEU A 67 -0.95 40.39 -1.07
C LEU A 67 0.40 41.08 -0.93
N THR A 68 1.46 40.32 -0.64
CA THR A 68 2.77 40.90 -0.30
C THR A 68 3.70 41.06 -1.51
N GLN A 69 3.57 40.20 -2.53
CA GLN A 69 4.35 40.23 -3.76
C GLN A 69 3.48 40.12 -5.04
N PRO A 70 2.41 40.93 -5.18
CA PRO A 70 1.43 40.79 -6.26
C PRO A 70 2.06 40.94 -7.66
N ALA A 71 3.11 41.73 -7.79
CA ALA A 71 3.83 41.92 -9.06
C ALA A 71 4.50 40.62 -9.53
N ILE A 72 5.11 39.85 -8.62
CA ILE A 72 5.77 38.58 -8.95
C ILE A 72 4.72 37.55 -9.40
N ILE A 73 3.59 37.45 -8.69
CA ILE A 73 2.50 36.53 -9.04
C ILE A 73 1.92 36.87 -10.43
N LYS A 74 1.64 38.16 -10.69
CA LYS A 74 1.17 38.62 -12.00
C LYS A 74 2.20 38.35 -13.11
N GLU A 75 3.50 38.52 -12.84
CA GLU A 75 4.56 38.19 -13.79
C GLU A 75 4.58 36.69 -14.14
N ILE A 76 4.41 35.79 -13.15
CA ILE A 76 4.35 34.34 -13.39
C ILE A 76 3.17 33.99 -14.30
N HIS A 77 1.97 34.52 -14.02
CA HIS A 77 0.81 34.34 -14.91
C HIS A 77 1.10 34.83 -16.33
N ALA A 78 1.70 36.01 -16.48
CA ALA A 78 2.06 36.54 -17.80
C ALA A 78 3.05 35.63 -18.55
N LYS A 79 4.00 35.00 -17.86
CA LYS A 79 4.94 34.03 -18.46
C LYS A 79 4.21 32.79 -18.99
N TYR A 80 3.24 32.24 -18.26
CA TYR A 80 2.44 31.10 -18.73
C TYR A 80 1.51 31.47 -19.90
N LEU A 81 0.89 32.65 -19.85
CA LEU A 81 0.09 33.17 -20.97
C LEU A 81 0.93 33.33 -22.25
N ALA A 82 2.15 33.84 -22.12
CA ALA A 82 3.10 33.97 -23.23
C ALA A 82 3.58 32.61 -23.76
N ALA A 83 3.69 31.61 -22.89
CA ALA A 83 4.00 30.23 -23.28
C ALA A 83 2.86 29.53 -24.03
N GLY A 84 1.62 30.03 -23.91
CA GLY A 84 0.49 29.53 -24.69
C GLY A 84 -0.69 29.01 -23.86
N ALA A 85 -0.67 29.15 -22.53
CA ALA A 85 -1.80 28.79 -21.68
C ALA A 85 -3.09 29.52 -22.11
N ASP A 86 -4.20 28.80 -22.12
CA ASP A 86 -5.58 29.27 -22.34
C ASP A 86 -6.29 29.54 -21.01
N ILE A 87 -5.99 28.73 -19.98
CA ILE A 87 -6.57 28.79 -18.64
C ILE A 87 -5.43 29.03 -17.65
N LEU A 88 -5.63 29.96 -16.71
CA LEU A 88 -4.72 30.21 -15.59
C LEU A 88 -5.34 29.72 -14.28
N GLU A 89 -4.59 28.96 -13.51
CA GLU A 89 -4.89 28.66 -12.12
C GLU A 89 -4.63 29.88 -11.24
N THR A 90 -5.50 30.16 -10.27
CA THR A 90 -5.24 31.18 -9.24
C THR A 90 -4.21 30.67 -8.23
N ASN A 91 -3.37 31.56 -7.70
CA ASN A 91 -2.48 31.24 -6.57
C ASN A 91 -3.27 31.22 -5.24
N SER A 92 -4.13 30.22 -5.08
CA SER A 92 -5.07 30.05 -3.96
C SER A 92 -5.17 28.60 -3.46
N PHE A 93 -4.16 27.77 -3.76
CA PHE A 93 -4.16 26.34 -3.43
C PHE A 93 -4.38 26.06 -1.93
N ASN A 94 -3.75 26.83 -1.04
CA ASN A 94 -3.93 26.71 0.42
C ASN A 94 -4.78 27.82 1.03
N ALA A 95 -5.44 28.65 0.22
CA ALA A 95 -6.24 29.78 0.70
C ALA A 95 -7.59 29.34 1.30
N THR A 96 -7.56 28.50 2.32
CA THR A 96 -8.71 28.07 3.12
C THR A 96 -8.41 28.28 4.60
N ALA A 97 -9.43 28.45 5.43
CA ALA A 97 -9.24 28.68 6.86
C ALA A 97 -8.46 27.54 7.54
N ILE A 98 -8.65 26.30 7.08
CA ILE A 98 -7.98 25.12 7.62
C ILE A 98 -6.47 25.16 7.37
N SER A 99 -6.04 25.40 6.13
CA SER A 99 -4.61 25.50 5.80
C SER A 99 -3.97 26.79 6.32
N MET A 100 -4.69 27.91 6.32
CA MET A 100 -4.18 29.18 6.85
C MET A 100 -4.02 29.19 8.37
N ALA A 101 -4.65 28.25 9.09
CA ALA A 101 -4.47 28.07 10.52
C ALA A 101 -3.04 27.68 10.91
N ASP A 102 -2.31 27.00 10.01
CA ASP A 102 -0.90 26.65 10.19
C ASP A 102 -0.01 27.91 10.22
N TYR A 103 -0.47 29.00 9.59
CA TYR A 103 0.17 30.32 9.58
C TYR A 103 -0.53 31.37 10.48
N ARG A 104 -1.60 31.01 11.20
CA ARG A 104 -2.44 31.94 12.00
C ARG A 104 -3.07 33.08 11.19
N MET A 105 -3.44 32.79 9.94
CA MET A 105 -3.93 33.77 8.96
C MET A 105 -5.35 33.48 8.45
N GLU A 106 -6.15 32.74 9.22
CA GLU A 106 -7.51 32.32 8.84
C GLU A 106 -8.39 33.50 8.42
N HIS A 107 -8.30 34.62 9.14
CA HIS A 107 -9.05 35.84 8.88
C HIS A 107 -8.73 36.54 7.53
N LEU A 108 -7.68 36.11 6.83
CA LEU A 108 -7.29 36.66 5.52
C LEU A 108 -7.85 35.87 4.35
N VAL A 109 -8.49 34.71 4.58
CA VAL A 109 -8.98 33.82 3.51
C VAL A 109 -9.85 34.52 2.47
N PRO A 110 -10.84 35.37 2.82
CA PRO A 110 -11.62 36.10 1.81
C PRO A 110 -10.76 37.03 0.96
N GLU A 111 -9.80 37.73 1.60
CA GLU A 111 -8.93 38.70 0.95
C GLU A 111 -7.91 38.02 0.02
N LEU A 112 -7.33 36.91 0.45
CA LEU A 112 -6.36 36.11 -0.30
C LEU A 112 -6.99 35.58 -1.60
N ASN A 113 -8.16 34.94 -1.50
CA ASN A 113 -8.87 34.38 -2.65
C ASN A 113 -9.31 35.47 -3.64
N PHE A 114 -9.83 36.59 -3.12
CA PHE A 114 -10.20 37.73 -3.96
C PHE A 114 -8.98 38.29 -4.72
N ALA A 115 -7.85 38.49 -4.02
CA ALA A 115 -6.63 39.00 -4.62
C ALA A 115 -6.04 38.02 -5.65
N ALA A 116 -6.00 36.73 -5.33
CA ALA A 116 -5.50 35.69 -6.23
C ALA A 116 -6.31 35.65 -7.54
N ALA A 117 -7.64 35.60 -7.46
CA ALA A 117 -8.52 35.62 -8.63
C ALA A 117 -8.39 36.92 -9.43
N LYS A 118 -8.33 38.07 -8.75
CA LYS A 118 -8.17 39.37 -9.40
C LYS A 118 -6.85 39.48 -10.17
N LEU A 119 -5.72 39.04 -9.61
CA LEU A 119 -4.42 39.10 -10.28
C LEU A 119 -4.40 38.23 -11.55
N ALA A 120 -4.93 37.01 -11.46
CA ALA A 120 -5.06 36.12 -12.61
C ALA A 120 -6.01 36.70 -13.67
N ARG A 121 -7.13 37.30 -13.26
CA ARG A 121 -8.12 37.96 -14.15
C ARG A 121 -7.51 39.13 -14.89
N GLU A 122 -6.78 40.02 -14.20
CA GLU A 122 -6.09 41.15 -14.84
C GLU A 122 -5.08 40.66 -15.89
N ALA A 123 -4.25 39.66 -15.57
CA ALA A 123 -3.30 39.10 -16.52
C ALA A 123 -4.00 38.46 -17.73
N ALA A 124 -5.08 37.71 -17.49
CA ALA A 124 -5.89 37.08 -18.53
C ALA A 124 -6.58 38.10 -19.45
N ASP A 125 -7.10 39.21 -18.89
CA ASP A 125 -7.71 40.31 -19.64
C ASP A 125 -6.68 41.05 -20.48
N GLU A 126 -5.51 41.37 -19.91
CA GLU A 126 -4.42 42.02 -20.64
C GLU A 126 -3.95 41.18 -21.83
N ALA A 127 -3.77 39.86 -21.65
CA ALA A 127 -3.41 38.96 -22.74
C ALA A 127 -4.54 38.77 -23.77
N THR A 128 -5.80 38.72 -23.33
CA THR A 128 -6.96 38.66 -24.24
C THR A 128 -7.08 39.93 -25.06
N ALA A 129 -6.83 41.10 -24.48
CA ALA A 129 -6.83 42.37 -25.20
C ALA A 129 -5.71 42.44 -26.25
N GLN A 130 -4.55 41.84 -25.98
CA GLN A 130 -3.44 41.73 -26.94
C GLN A 130 -3.73 40.74 -28.08
N ASN A 131 -4.48 39.66 -27.82
CA ASN A 131 -4.90 38.69 -28.83
C ASN A 131 -6.39 38.29 -28.66
N PRO A 132 -7.33 39.10 -29.18
CA PRO A 132 -8.76 38.85 -29.00
C PRO A 132 -9.26 37.54 -29.64
N ALA A 133 -8.53 36.96 -30.59
CA ALA A 133 -8.88 35.69 -31.22
C ALA A 133 -8.64 34.48 -30.29
N LYS A 134 -7.88 34.66 -29.21
CA LYS A 134 -7.61 33.64 -28.20
C LYS A 134 -8.03 34.20 -26.84
N PRO A 135 -9.28 34.04 -26.39
CA PRO A 135 -9.71 34.45 -25.05
C PRO A 135 -8.98 33.64 -23.97
N ARG A 136 -8.75 34.24 -22.80
CA ARG A 136 -8.15 33.58 -21.62
C ARG A 136 -9.13 33.44 -20.49
N PHE A 137 -9.05 32.34 -19.75
CA PHE A 137 -9.92 32.00 -18.64
C PHE A 137 -9.14 31.87 -17.32
N VAL A 138 -9.83 32.07 -16.21
CA VAL A 138 -9.26 31.94 -14.86
C VAL A 138 -9.98 30.82 -14.10
N ALA A 139 -9.22 29.83 -13.64
CA ALA A 139 -9.68 28.78 -12.74
C ALA A 139 -9.35 29.16 -11.29
N GLY A 140 -10.40 29.42 -10.51
CA GLY A 140 -10.31 29.59 -9.06
C GLY A 140 -10.02 28.25 -8.40
N VAL A 141 -8.79 28.08 -7.95
CA VAL A 141 -8.28 26.84 -7.36
C VAL A 141 -8.72 26.70 -5.91
N LEU A 142 -9.26 25.52 -5.59
CA LEU A 142 -9.58 25.03 -4.26
C LEU A 142 -8.74 23.75 -4.04
N GLY A 143 -7.63 23.86 -3.30
CA GLY A 143 -6.80 22.71 -2.94
C GLY A 143 -7.43 21.86 -1.83
N PRO A 144 -6.88 20.68 -1.51
CA PRO A 144 -7.50 19.67 -0.65
C PRO A 144 -7.44 19.97 0.85
N THR A 145 -6.83 21.09 1.26
CA THR A 145 -6.42 21.44 2.63
C THR A 145 -5.28 20.59 3.20
N SER A 146 -4.74 20.95 4.38
CA SER A 146 -3.72 20.18 5.11
C SER A 146 -4.29 19.00 5.93
N ARG A 147 -5.61 18.76 5.91
CA ARG A 147 -6.30 17.77 6.76
C ARG A 147 -7.17 16.81 5.94
N THR A 148 -7.52 15.66 6.51
CA THR A 148 -8.34 14.61 5.87
C THR A 148 -9.58 14.34 6.70
N ALA A 149 -10.74 14.26 6.03
CA ALA A 149 -12.00 13.86 6.65
C ALA A 149 -12.20 12.33 6.60
N THR A 150 -11.50 11.62 5.72
CA THR A 150 -11.66 10.17 5.56
C THR A 150 -10.71 9.36 6.42
N ILE A 151 -9.44 9.75 6.56
CA ILE A 151 -8.39 8.96 7.23
C ILE A 151 -8.12 9.54 8.63
N SER A 152 -7.86 8.68 9.61
CA SER A 152 -7.40 9.16 10.92
C SER A 152 -5.93 9.60 10.87
N PRO A 153 -5.58 10.80 11.38
CA PRO A 153 -4.19 11.19 11.57
C PRO A 153 -3.57 10.58 12.84
N ASP A 154 -4.36 9.96 13.72
CA ASP A 154 -3.86 9.25 14.90
C ASP A 154 -3.88 7.74 14.64
N VAL A 155 -2.69 7.15 14.58
CA VAL A 155 -2.49 5.72 14.31
C VAL A 155 -3.10 4.85 15.42
N ASN A 156 -3.33 5.38 16.63
CA ASN A 156 -3.89 4.62 17.75
C ASN A 156 -5.41 4.77 17.88
N ASP A 157 -6.03 5.69 17.13
CA ASP A 157 -7.49 5.88 17.11
C ASP A 157 -7.97 5.95 15.66
N PRO A 158 -8.28 4.81 15.02
CA PRO A 158 -8.76 4.77 13.64
C PRO A 158 -10.09 5.52 13.43
N GLY A 159 -10.86 5.76 14.50
CA GLY A 159 -12.12 6.51 14.48
C GLY A 159 -11.96 8.04 14.53
N PHE A 160 -10.77 8.55 14.88
CA PHE A 160 -10.52 9.97 15.05
C PHE A 160 -10.45 10.72 13.70
N ARG A 161 -10.94 11.97 13.66
CA ARG A 161 -10.79 12.90 12.52
C ARG A 161 -10.39 14.27 13.03
N ASN A 162 -9.37 14.89 12.41
CA ASN A 162 -8.89 16.23 12.79
C ASN A 162 -9.62 17.38 12.07
N VAL A 163 -10.58 17.04 11.21
CA VAL A 163 -11.48 17.97 10.53
C VAL A 163 -12.81 17.27 10.24
N THR A 164 -13.91 18.00 10.26
CA THR A 164 -15.23 17.49 9.90
C THR A 164 -15.68 17.97 8.53
N PHE A 165 -16.67 17.28 7.94
CA PHE A 165 -17.28 17.69 6.67
C PHE A 165 -17.82 19.13 6.72
N ASP A 166 -18.49 19.51 7.81
CA ASP A 166 -19.07 20.85 7.95
C ASP A 166 -17.98 21.93 8.07
N GLN A 167 -16.87 21.65 8.75
CA GLN A 167 -15.71 22.56 8.81
C GLN A 167 -15.08 22.76 7.43
N LEU A 168 -14.94 21.70 6.64
CA LEU A 168 -14.47 21.78 5.26
C LEU A 168 -15.44 22.59 4.40
N ARG A 169 -16.74 22.29 4.46
CA ARG A 169 -17.79 23.03 3.75
C ARG A 169 -17.71 24.53 4.04
N GLU A 170 -17.64 24.93 5.30
CA GLU A 170 -17.54 26.33 5.71
C GLU A 170 -16.26 27.00 5.19
N ALA A 171 -15.11 26.33 5.31
CA ALA A 171 -13.84 26.84 4.81
C ALA A 171 -13.84 27.02 3.28
N TYR A 172 -14.48 26.10 2.54
CA TYR A 172 -14.61 26.22 1.08
C TYR A 172 -15.62 27.30 0.68
N LEU A 173 -16.75 27.45 1.37
CA LEU A 173 -17.72 28.53 1.10
C LEU A 173 -17.07 29.92 1.18
N GLU A 174 -16.22 30.14 2.20
CA GLU A 174 -15.49 31.39 2.37
C GLU A 174 -14.50 31.64 1.22
N ALA A 175 -13.75 30.61 0.80
CA ALA A 175 -12.81 30.70 -0.31
C ALA A 175 -13.53 30.95 -1.66
N ILE A 176 -14.62 30.23 -1.93
CA ILE A 176 -15.43 30.36 -3.15
C ILE A 176 -15.95 31.80 -3.29
N ASP A 177 -16.46 32.39 -2.22
CA ASP A 177 -16.97 33.77 -2.26
C ASP A 177 -15.88 34.77 -2.70
N GLY A 178 -14.66 34.63 -2.17
CA GLY A 178 -13.51 35.43 -2.58
C GLY A 178 -13.13 35.22 -4.05
N LEU A 179 -13.03 33.96 -4.49
CA LEU A 179 -12.66 33.61 -5.88
C LEU A 179 -13.68 34.14 -6.89
N VAL A 180 -14.97 33.96 -6.63
CA VAL A 180 -16.06 34.43 -7.51
C VAL A 180 -16.06 35.94 -7.59
N LYS A 181 -15.98 36.65 -6.45
CA LYS A 181 -15.92 38.12 -6.42
C LYS A 181 -14.66 38.67 -7.09
N GLY A 182 -13.55 37.93 -7.02
CA GLY A 182 -12.29 38.27 -7.70
C GLY A 182 -12.31 38.05 -9.21
N GLY A 183 -13.35 37.40 -9.76
CA GLY A 183 -13.55 37.25 -11.20
C GLY A 183 -13.08 35.92 -11.79
N ALA A 184 -13.09 34.84 -11.00
CA ALA A 184 -12.88 33.49 -11.52
C ALA A 184 -13.97 33.10 -12.54
N ASP A 185 -13.56 32.43 -13.62
CA ASP A 185 -14.46 31.91 -14.67
C ASP A 185 -14.88 30.47 -14.42
N ILE A 186 -14.04 29.72 -13.70
CA ILE A 186 -14.15 28.28 -13.42
C ILE A 186 -13.81 28.11 -11.93
N LEU A 187 -14.51 27.21 -11.23
CA LEU A 187 -14.06 26.73 -9.92
C LEU A 187 -13.41 25.36 -10.09
N MET A 188 -12.21 25.16 -9.56
CA MET A 188 -11.44 23.95 -9.74
C MET A 188 -11.07 23.34 -8.39
N VAL A 189 -11.58 22.14 -8.12
CA VAL A 189 -11.16 21.33 -6.97
C VAL A 189 -10.08 20.38 -7.47
N GLU A 190 -8.83 20.57 -7.04
CA GLU A 190 -7.69 19.83 -7.57
C GLU A 190 -6.81 19.19 -6.52
N THR A 191 -5.90 18.32 -6.97
CA THR A 191 -5.01 17.54 -6.12
C THR A 191 -5.78 16.77 -5.06
N ILE A 192 -6.93 16.21 -5.44
CA ILE A 192 -7.82 15.50 -4.52
C ILE A 192 -7.15 14.19 -4.14
N PHE A 193 -6.58 14.16 -2.93
CA PHE A 193 -6.07 12.95 -2.29
C PHE A 193 -7.14 12.24 -1.45
N ASP A 194 -8.15 12.98 -0.99
CA ASP A 194 -9.27 12.51 -0.18
C ASP A 194 -10.60 12.95 -0.81
N THR A 195 -11.39 11.98 -1.27
CA THR A 195 -12.66 12.23 -1.95
C THR A 195 -13.72 12.85 -1.04
N LEU A 196 -13.70 12.59 0.28
CA LEU A 196 -14.65 13.21 1.21
C LEU A 196 -14.40 14.71 1.34
N ASN A 197 -13.14 15.15 1.32
CA ASN A 197 -12.79 16.57 1.25
C ASN A 197 -13.34 17.21 -0.04
N ALA A 198 -13.19 16.52 -1.17
CA ALA A 198 -13.75 16.99 -2.43
C ALA A 198 -15.27 17.07 -2.39
N LYS A 199 -15.96 16.08 -1.83
CA LYS A 199 -17.42 16.13 -1.65
C LYS A 199 -17.85 17.33 -0.79
N ALA A 200 -17.10 17.67 0.26
CA ALA A 200 -17.37 18.89 1.04
C ALA A 200 -17.19 20.17 0.22
N ALA A 201 -16.16 20.25 -0.63
CA ALA A 201 -15.97 21.37 -1.56
C ALA A 201 -17.10 21.46 -2.60
N LEU A 202 -17.51 20.34 -3.19
CA LEU A 202 -18.58 20.29 -4.18
C LEU A 202 -19.94 20.63 -3.55
N PHE A 203 -20.19 20.20 -2.32
CA PHE A 203 -21.35 20.60 -1.55
C PHE A 203 -21.38 22.13 -1.35
N ALA A 204 -20.25 22.71 -0.92
CA ALA A 204 -20.11 24.15 -0.75
C ALA A 204 -20.32 24.91 -2.07
N ILE A 205 -19.82 24.39 -3.20
CA ILE A 205 -20.02 24.98 -4.53
C ILE A 205 -21.51 25.00 -4.91
N GLU A 206 -22.21 23.87 -4.80
CA GLU A 206 -23.63 23.79 -5.15
C GLU A 206 -24.51 24.63 -4.20
N GLU A 207 -24.15 24.70 -2.91
CA GLU A 207 -24.80 25.59 -1.94
C GLU A 207 -24.58 27.07 -2.32
N TYR A 208 -23.35 27.47 -2.64
CA TYR A 208 -23.04 28.83 -3.07
C TYR A 208 -23.82 29.21 -4.34
N PHE A 209 -23.91 28.29 -5.30
CA PHE A 209 -24.68 28.48 -6.53
C PHE A 209 -26.17 28.68 -6.29
N GLU A 210 -26.78 27.90 -5.40
CA GLU A 210 -28.20 28.05 -5.04
C GLU A 210 -28.45 29.39 -4.33
N ILE A 211 -27.62 29.74 -3.33
CA ILE A 211 -27.76 30.98 -2.55
C ILE A 211 -27.62 32.23 -3.44
N ASN A 212 -26.68 32.21 -4.40
CA ASN A 212 -26.38 33.36 -5.25
C ASN A 212 -27.10 33.31 -6.61
N ASN A 213 -27.92 32.28 -6.87
CA ASN A 213 -28.64 32.07 -8.12
C ASN A 213 -27.73 32.20 -9.37
N MET A 214 -26.59 31.52 -9.34
CA MET A 214 -25.59 31.51 -10.42
C MET A 214 -24.92 30.14 -10.53
N ARG A 215 -24.28 29.85 -11.67
CA ARG A 215 -23.45 28.65 -11.83
C ARG A 215 -22.24 28.95 -12.69
N LEU A 216 -21.06 28.66 -12.15
CA LEU A 216 -19.81 28.62 -12.92
C LEU A 216 -19.51 27.17 -13.31
N PRO A 217 -18.77 26.94 -14.41
CA PRO A 217 -18.17 25.64 -14.69
C PRO A 217 -17.31 25.15 -13.54
N VAL A 218 -17.40 23.85 -13.23
CA VAL A 218 -16.63 23.19 -12.17
C VAL A 218 -15.66 22.20 -12.79
N MET A 219 -14.37 22.29 -12.46
CA MET A 219 -13.37 21.28 -12.81
C MET A 219 -13.00 20.47 -11.57
N ILE A 220 -12.79 19.17 -11.75
CA ILE A 220 -12.42 18.26 -10.66
C ILE A 220 -11.17 17.49 -11.09
N SER A 221 -10.13 17.47 -10.26
CA SER A 221 -8.89 16.75 -10.55
C SER A 221 -8.40 15.94 -9.36
N GLY A 222 -8.34 14.62 -9.54
CA GLY A 222 -7.83 13.67 -8.54
C GLY A 222 -6.32 13.49 -8.60
N THR A 223 -5.74 12.91 -7.56
CA THR A 223 -4.32 12.51 -7.53
C THR A 223 -4.19 11.04 -7.18
N ILE A 224 -3.55 10.29 -8.09
CA ILE A 224 -3.18 8.89 -7.88
C ILE A 224 -1.77 8.84 -7.31
N THR A 225 -1.58 8.19 -6.16
CA THR A 225 -0.32 8.29 -5.39
C THR A 225 0.79 7.39 -5.90
N ASP A 226 0.46 6.25 -6.50
CA ASP A 226 1.44 5.25 -6.92
C ASP A 226 0.91 4.31 -8.03
N ALA A 227 1.65 3.23 -8.30
CA ALA A 227 1.34 2.24 -9.33
C ALA A 227 0.10 1.37 -9.02
N SER A 228 -0.52 1.46 -7.84
CA SER A 228 -1.76 0.77 -7.50
C SER A 228 -3.00 1.38 -8.17
N GLY A 229 -2.91 2.62 -8.67
CA GLY A 229 -4.03 3.29 -9.32
C GLY A 229 -5.07 3.86 -8.37
N ARG A 230 -4.68 4.10 -7.10
CA ARG A 230 -5.58 4.60 -6.05
C ARG A 230 -5.21 6.01 -5.57
N THR A 231 -6.21 6.75 -5.08
CA THR A 231 -6.02 7.97 -4.29
C THR A 231 -5.39 7.64 -2.94
N LEU A 232 -4.92 8.66 -2.19
CA LEU A 232 -4.42 8.44 -0.83
C LEU A 232 -5.49 7.83 0.10
N SER A 233 -6.76 8.19 -0.10
CA SER A 233 -7.92 7.60 0.59
C SER A 233 -8.34 6.21 0.07
N GLY A 234 -7.57 5.62 -0.86
CA GLY A 234 -7.73 4.24 -1.33
C GLY A 234 -8.70 4.03 -2.50
N GLN A 235 -9.31 5.09 -3.05
CA GLN A 235 -10.27 4.97 -4.14
C GLN A 235 -9.61 4.77 -5.51
N THR A 236 -10.18 3.87 -6.31
CA THR A 236 -9.82 3.70 -7.73
C THR A 236 -10.39 4.83 -8.61
N GLY A 237 -9.88 4.98 -9.84
CA GLY A 237 -10.30 6.04 -10.77
C GLY A 237 -11.81 6.05 -11.09
N GLU A 238 -12.40 4.90 -11.42
CA GLU A 238 -13.84 4.80 -11.67
C GLU A 238 -14.67 5.02 -10.39
N ALA A 239 -14.21 4.53 -9.22
CA ALA A 239 -14.89 4.79 -7.95
C ALA A 239 -14.90 6.27 -7.58
N PHE A 240 -13.78 6.97 -7.83
CA PHE A 240 -13.67 8.40 -7.65
C PHE A 240 -14.67 9.15 -8.55
N TRP A 241 -14.74 8.82 -9.84
CA TRP A 241 -15.73 9.41 -10.76
C TRP A 241 -17.17 9.23 -10.26
N ASN A 242 -17.55 7.99 -9.89
CA ASN A 242 -18.88 7.70 -9.36
C ASN A 242 -19.23 8.56 -8.14
N SER A 243 -18.24 8.86 -7.30
CA SER A 243 -18.40 9.64 -6.06
C SER A 243 -18.66 11.12 -6.31
N VAL A 244 -18.10 11.70 -7.39
CA VAL A 244 -18.12 13.15 -7.65
C VAL A 244 -18.98 13.57 -8.84
N ARG A 245 -19.45 12.61 -9.65
CA ARG A 245 -20.29 12.83 -10.84
C ARG A 245 -21.51 13.73 -10.60
N HIS A 246 -22.13 13.63 -9.41
CA HIS A 246 -23.32 14.37 -9.02
C HIS A 246 -23.16 15.90 -9.12
N ALA A 247 -21.92 16.41 -9.01
CA ALA A 247 -21.62 17.83 -9.13
C ALA A 247 -21.73 18.37 -10.57
N ARG A 248 -21.98 17.52 -11.57
CA ARG A 248 -22.08 17.88 -12.99
C ARG A 248 -20.89 18.75 -13.44
N PRO A 249 -19.65 18.25 -13.30
CA PRO A 249 -18.47 19.03 -13.63
C PRO A 249 -18.36 19.26 -15.14
N LEU A 250 -17.68 20.36 -15.52
CA LEU A 250 -17.21 20.61 -16.87
C LEU A 250 -16.19 19.53 -17.29
N SER A 251 -15.22 19.24 -16.41
CA SER A 251 -14.22 18.20 -16.64
C SER A 251 -13.87 17.43 -15.37
N ILE A 252 -13.44 16.19 -15.57
CA ILE A 252 -12.81 15.34 -14.57
C ILE A 252 -11.41 14.98 -15.05
N GLY A 253 -10.44 14.92 -14.13
CA GLY A 253 -9.06 14.72 -14.52
C GLY A 253 -8.15 14.19 -13.42
N LEU A 254 -6.87 14.08 -13.76
CA LEU A 254 -5.82 13.68 -12.83
C LEU A 254 -4.61 14.63 -12.89
N ASN A 255 -4.01 14.89 -11.74
CA ASN A 255 -2.85 15.75 -11.61
C ASN A 255 -1.90 15.36 -10.49
N CYS A 256 -0.67 15.89 -10.57
CA CYS A 256 0.39 15.69 -9.59
C CYS A 256 0.80 14.20 -9.41
N ALA A 257 1.63 13.95 -8.40
CA ALA A 257 2.24 12.68 -7.97
C ALA A 257 3.07 11.92 -9.03
N LEU A 258 2.48 11.64 -10.18
CA LEU A 258 3.05 10.84 -11.26
C LEU A 258 3.44 11.70 -12.47
N GLY A 259 4.46 11.25 -13.19
CA GLY A 259 4.82 11.75 -14.52
C GLY A 259 3.87 11.25 -15.62
N PRO A 260 3.96 11.81 -16.84
CA PRO A 260 3.11 11.43 -17.98
C PRO A 260 3.39 10.02 -18.54
N ASP A 261 4.46 9.36 -18.13
CA ASP A 261 4.72 7.96 -18.45
C ASP A 261 3.87 7.01 -17.61
N LEU A 262 3.72 7.31 -16.31
CA LEU A 262 2.99 6.48 -15.35
C LEU A 262 1.49 6.81 -15.28
N LEU A 263 1.12 8.07 -15.50
CA LEU A 263 -0.27 8.53 -15.34
C LEU A 263 -1.19 8.13 -16.51
N ARG A 264 -0.61 7.75 -17.67
CA ARG A 264 -1.35 7.52 -18.93
C ARG A 264 -2.52 6.56 -18.78
N GLN A 265 -2.29 5.40 -18.18
CA GLN A 265 -3.29 4.33 -18.08
C GLN A 265 -4.53 4.75 -17.29
N TYR A 266 -4.36 5.59 -16.27
CA TYR A 266 -5.46 6.06 -15.44
C TYR A 266 -6.26 7.17 -16.13
N VAL A 267 -5.60 8.01 -16.93
CA VAL A 267 -6.28 8.99 -17.80
C VAL A 267 -7.09 8.27 -18.88
N GLU A 268 -6.54 7.19 -19.45
CA GLU A 268 -7.25 6.35 -20.42
C GLU A 268 -8.48 5.68 -19.81
N GLU A 269 -8.36 5.09 -18.61
CA GLU A 269 -9.48 4.52 -17.87
C GLU A 269 -10.60 5.55 -17.64
N LEU A 270 -10.25 6.70 -17.07
CA LEU A 270 -11.21 7.78 -16.79
C LEU A 270 -11.86 8.34 -18.07
N SER A 271 -11.06 8.48 -19.14
CA SER A 271 -11.53 8.88 -20.46
C SER A 271 -12.59 7.93 -21.04
N ASN A 272 -12.53 6.63 -20.72
CA ASN A 272 -13.54 5.68 -21.20
C ASN A 272 -14.81 5.69 -20.35
N LYS A 273 -14.77 6.23 -19.12
CA LYS A 273 -15.82 6.12 -18.11
C LYS A 273 -16.59 7.41 -17.83
N ALA A 274 -16.02 8.57 -18.12
CA ALA A 274 -16.63 9.86 -17.83
C ALA A 274 -17.34 10.46 -19.05
N GLU A 275 -18.62 10.80 -18.94
CA GLU A 275 -19.40 11.48 -19.99
C GLU A 275 -19.14 13.01 -20.08
N VAL A 276 -18.15 13.51 -19.34
CA VAL A 276 -17.72 14.92 -19.34
C VAL A 276 -16.35 15.06 -20.01
N PHE A 277 -15.81 16.28 -20.11
CA PHE A 277 -14.47 16.50 -20.66
C PHE A 277 -13.37 15.94 -19.75
N ILE A 278 -12.20 15.61 -20.31
CA ILE A 278 -11.03 15.13 -19.55
C ILE A 278 -9.95 16.19 -19.45
N SER A 279 -9.48 16.43 -18.24
CA SER A 279 -8.30 17.24 -17.95
C SER A 279 -7.12 16.40 -17.44
N ALA A 280 -5.89 16.78 -17.78
CA ALA A 280 -4.70 16.18 -17.17
C ALA A 280 -3.55 17.19 -17.06
N HIS A 281 -2.91 17.25 -15.90
CA HIS A 281 -1.71 18.07 -15.69
C HIS A 281 -0.69 17.31 -14.83
N PRO A 282 0.10 16.40 -15.44
CA PRO A 282 1.07 15.57 -14.73
C PRO A 282 2.30 16.37 -14.27
N ASN A 283 3.11 15.77 -13.39
CA ASN A 283 4.41 16.31 -13.02
C ASN A 283 5.42 16.20 -14.18
N ALA A 284 6.48 16.99 -14.13
CA ALA A 284 7.66 16.83 -14.98
C ALA A 284 8.52 15.62 -14.53
N GLY A 285 7.92 14.43 -14.55
CA GLY A 285 8.51 13.19 -14.02
C GLY A 285 8.35 13.04 -12.50
N LEU A 286 8.97 12.01 -11.94
CA LEU A 286 9.06 11.82 -10.50
C LEU A 286 10.17 12.71 -9.91
N PRO A 287 10.02 13.23 -8.68
CA PRO A 287 11.07 13.99 -8.03
C PRO A 287 12.32 13.12 -7.83
N ASN A 288 13.49 13.68 -8.12
CA ASN A 288 14.76 13.02 -7.89
C ASN A 288 15.15 13.06 -6.39
N ALA A 289 16.29 12.46 -6.03
CA ALA A 289 16.76 12.39 -4.64
C ALA A 289 17.04 13.77 -3.98
N PHE A 290 17.02 14.85 -4.76
CA PHE A 290 17.18 16.23 -4.31
C PHE A 290 15.86 17.01 -4.31
N GLY A 291 14.74 16.37 -4.68
CA GLY A 291 13.42 17.01 -4.79
C GLY A 291 13.23 17.84 -6.07
N GLU A 292 14.11 17.69 -7.05
CA GLU A 292 14.02 18.37 -8.35
C GLU A 292 13.35 17.46 -9.40
N TYR A 293 12.90 18.06 -10.51
CA TYR A 293 12.20 17.38 -11.59
C TYR A 293 13.04 17.42 -12.87
N ASP A 294 13.43 16.24 -13.36
CA ASP A 294 14.44 16.10 -14.42
C ASP A 294 13.84 16.01 -15.84
N MET A 295 12.53 15.78 -15.97
CA MET A 295 11.90 15.67 -17.29
C MET A 295 11.80 17.04 -17.95
N ASP A 296 12.30 17.17 -19.17
CA ASP A 296 12.23 18.43 -19.91
C ASP A 296 10.91 18.59 -20.71
N GLY A 297 10.69 19.79 -21.25
CA GLY A 297 9.49 20.10 -22.02
C GLY A 297 9.35 19.28 -23.31
N ALA A 298 10.46 18.87 -23.95
CA ALA A 298 10.41 18.09 -25.18
C ALA A 298 10.01 16.63 -24.90
N GLU A 299 10.52 16.06 -23.81
CA GLU A 299 10.13 14.75 -23.32
C GLU A 299 8.66 14.75 -22.88
N MET A 300 8.24 15.71 -22.06
CA MET A 300 6.85 15.83 -21.63
C MET A 300 5.88 15.97 -22.81
N ALA A 301 6.22 16.82 -23.80
CA ALA A 301 5.43 17.01 -25.01
C ALA A 301 5.29 15.76 -25.88
N LYS A 302 6.29 14.85 -25.85
CA LYS A 302 6.20 13.58 -26.58
C LYS A 302 5.07 12.70 -26.05
N HIS A 303 4.96 12.58 -24.73
CA HIS A 303 3.91 11.80 -24.08
C HIS A 303 2.54 12.47 -24.25
N ILE A 304 2.43 13.76 -23.93
CA ILE A 304 1.18 14.51 -24.05
C ILE A 304 0.67 14.54 -25.49
N GLY A 305 1.56 14.71 -26.47
CA GLY A 305 1.19 14.66 -27.88
C GLY A 305 0.63 13.29 -28.29
N GLU A 306 1.13 12.19 -27.70
CA GLU A 306 0.55 10.86 -27.92
C GLU A 306 -0.86 10.75 -27.32
N TRP A 307 -1.06 11.18 -26.07
CA TRP A 307 -2.38 11.17 -25.42
C TRP A 307 -3.42 11.96 -26.21
N ALA A 308 -3.03 13.14 -26.70
CA ALA A 308 -3.87 13.99 -27.52
C ALA A 308 -4.28 13.27 -28.83
N ARG A 309 -3.32 12.67 -29.54
CA ARG A 309 -3.59 11.93 -30.78
C ARG A 309 -4.38 10.64 -30.56
N ALA A 310 -4.25 10.03 -29.38
CA ALA A 310 -5.06 8.90 -28.95
C ALA A 310 -6.50 9.30 -28.56
N GLY A 311 -6.82 10.60 -28.54
CA GLY A 311 -8.16 11.10 -28.26
C GLY A 311 -8.53 11.04 -26.77
N LEU A 312 -7.55 11.17 -25.87
CA LEU A 312 -7.79 11.06 -24.42
C LEU A 312 -8.10 12.39 -23.72
N LEU A 313 -7.79 13.54 -24.33
CA LEU A 313 -7.72 14.83 -23.63
C LEU A 313 -8.65 15.90 -24.23
N ASN A 314 -9.12 16.79 -23.36
CA ASN A 314 -9.79 18.06 -23.70
C ASN A 314 -9.05 19.28 -23.12
N ILE A 315 -8.44 19.12 -21.94
CA ILE A 315 -7.63 20.14 -21.27
C ILE A 315 -6.30 19.50 -20.86
N VAL A 316 -5.18 20.20 -21.06
CA VAL A 316 -3.87 19.70 -20.63
C VAL A 316 -2.98 20.81 -20.07
N GLY A 317 -2.27 20.54 -18.98
CA GLY A 317 -1.32 21.48 -18.37
C GLY A 317 -0.14 20.77 -17.74
N GLY A 318 0.44 21.39 -16.72
CA GLY A 318 1.53 20.83 -15.95
C GLY A 318 1.40 21.10 -14.45
N CYS A 319 1.81 20.14 -13.62
CA CYS A 319 1.87 20.33 -12.17
C CYS A 319 3.33 20.53 -11.71
N CYS A 320 3.79 19.87 -10.65
CA CYS A 320 5.11 20.08 -10.07
C CYS A 320 6.25 19.85 -11.08
N GLY A 321 7.23 20.76 -11.06
CA GLY A 321 8.39 20.75 -11.96
C GLY A 321 8.14 21.39 -13.33
N THR A 322 6.88 21.65 -13.69
CA THR A 322 6.55 22.24 -15.00
C THR A 322 6.77 23.75 -14.99
N SER A 323 7.21 24.28 -16.13
CA SER A 323 7.61 25.68 -16.30
C SER A 323 7.08 26.23 -17.64
N PRO A 324 7.21 27.53 -17.93
CA PRO A 324 6.77 28.09 -19.21
C PRO A 324 7.35 27.39 -20.45
N SER A 325 8.56 26.83 -20.38
CA SER A 325 9.12 26.05 -21.49
C SER A 325 8.38 24.72 -21.71
N HIS A 326 7.91 24.08 -20.65
CA HIS A 326 7.07 22.89 -20.73
C HIS A 326 5.71 23.21 -21.34
N ILE A 327 5.05 24.27 -20.86
CA ILE A 327 3.74 24.70 -21.38
C ILE A 327 3.82 25.08 -22.86
N ALA A 328 4.89 25.75 -23.30
CA ALA A 328 5.10 26.04 -24.73
C ALA A 328 5.27 24.78 -25.58
N ALA A 329 5.99 23.77 -25.06
CA ALA A 329 6.15 22.49 -25.74
C ALA A 329 4.84 21.70 -25.81
N ILE A 330 4.05 21.68 -24.71
CA ILE A 330 2.72 21.07 -24.64
C ILE A 330 1.77 21.74 -25.63
N ALA A 331 1.67 23.08 -25.60
CA ALA A 331 0.79 23.85 -26.47
C ALA A 331 1.06 23.56 -27.95
N LYS A 332 2.35 23.47 -28.33
CA LYS A 332 2.75 23.09 -29.68
C LYS A 332 2.42 21.64 -30.03
N ALA A 333 2.51 20.72 -29.07
CA ALA A 333 2.26 19.29 -29.29
C ALA A 333 0.77 18.96 -29.51
N VAL A 334 -0.13 19.74 -28.91
CA VAL A 334 -1.59 19.56 -29.04
C VAL A 334 -2.24 20.46 -30.08
N GLU A 335 -1.49 21.39 -30.67
CA GLU A 335 -1.98 22.30 -31.71
C GLU A 335 -2.48 21.51 -32.93
N GLY A 336 -3.72 21.79 -33.36
CA GLY A 336 -4.34 21.14 -34.51
C GLY A 336 -4.79 19.69 -34.29
N VAL A 337 -4.66 19.16 -33.07
CA VAL A 337 -5.17 17.83 -32.70
C VAL A 337 -6.65 17.95 -32.29
N ALA A 338 -7.49 17.03 -32.77
CA ALA A 338 -8.90 17.00 -32.40
C ALA A 338 -9.07 16.65 -30.91
N PRO A 339 -9.95 17.34 -30.17
CA PRO A 339 -10.22 17.02 -28.78
C PRO A 339 -10.99 15.69 -28.65
N ARG A 340 -10.89 15.06 -27.49
CA ARG A 340 -11.72 13.91 -27.12
C ARG A 340 -13.21 14.24 -27.23
N VAL A 341 -14.00 13.33 -27.79
CA VAL A 341 -15.46 13.42 -27.77
C VAL A 341 -15.97 12.63 -26.56
N PRO A 342 -16.67 13.25 -25.59
CA PRO A 342 -17.22 12.51 -24.46
C PRO A 342 -18.14 11.36 -24.91
N PRO A 343 -18.00 10.15 -24.34
CA PRO A 343 -18.80 9.01 -24.71
C PRO A 343 -20.25 9.19 -24.25
N VAL A 344 -21.19 8.65 -25.02
CA VAL A 344 -22.58 8.48 -24.58
C VAL A 344 -22.66 7.14 -23.86
N LEU A 345 -22.93 7.18 -22.56
CA LEU A 345 -23.03 5.99 -21.71
C LEU A 345 -24.49 5.66 -21.43
N GLU A 346 -24.82 4.37 -21.36
CA GLU A 346 -26.14 3.94 -20.89
C GLU A 346 -26.37 4.38 -19.43
N PRO A 347 -27.57 4.86 -19.09
CA PRO A 347 -27.95 5.12 -17.71
C PRO A 347 -27.86 3.84 -16.87
N ALA A 348 -27.25 3.96 -15.69
CA ALA A 348 -27.02 2.88 -14.74
C ALA A 348 -26.80 3.51 -13.37
N MET A 349 -27.26 2.83 -12.31
CA MET A 349 -26.98 3.26 -10.95
C MET A 349 -25.49 3.03 -10.67
N ARG A 350 -24.76 4.13 -10.44
CA ARG A 350 -23.31 4.10 -10.24
C ARG A 350 -23.02 4.41 -8.79
N LEU A 351 -22.64 3.40 -8.01
CA LEU A 351 -22.28 3.48 -6.61
C LEU A 351 -20.77 3.31 -6.43
N SER A 352 -20.27 3.60 -5.24
CA SER A 352 -18.87 3.35 -4.90
C SER A 352 -18.63 3.23 -3.39
N GLY A 353 -17.71 2.33 -3.03
CA GLY A 353 -16.92 2.41 -1.81
C GLY A 353 -15.53 2.94 -2.15
N LEU A 354 -14.48 2.15 -1.89
CA LEU A 354 -13.15 2.31 -2.49
C LEU A 354 -13.13 1.82 -3.96
N GLU A 355 -14.04 0.92 -4.31
CA GLU A 355 -14.18 0.32 -5.64
C GLU A 355 -15.54 0.70 -6.26
N PRO A 356 -15.63 0.76 -7.60
CA PRO A 356 -16.88 1.09 -8.27
C PRO A 356 -17.86 -0.08 -8.20
N PHE A 357 -19.14 0.22 -8.04
CA PHE A 357 -20.21 -0.77 -8.13
C PHE A 357 -21.35 -0.21 -8.99
N ASN A 358 -21.42 -0.68 -10.24
CA ASN A 358 -22.38 -0.20 -11.23
C ASN A 358 -23.48 -1.23 -11.46
N VAL A 359 -24.74 -0.83 -11.30
CA VAL A 359 -25.93 -1.65 -11.50
C VAL A 359 -26.63 -1.22 -12.78
N GLY A 360 -26.56 -2.07 -13.81
CA GLY A 360 -27.15 -1.86 -15.14
C GLY A 360 -28.16 -2.95 -15.51
N LYS A 361 -28.58 -2.98 -16.77
CA LYS A 361 -29.59 -3.92 -17.29
C LYS A 361 -29.18 -5.40 -17.19
N ASP A 362 -27.89 -5.69 -17.32
CA ASP A 362 -27.32 -7.04 -17.29
C ASP A 362 -26.78 -7.45 -15.91
N SER A 363 -26.95 -6.60 -14.89
CA SER A 363 -26.50 -6.90 -13.53
C SER A 363 -27.32 -8.03 -12.92
N LEU A 364 -26.64 -8.88 -12.15
CA LEU A 364 -27.30 -9.85 -11.27
C LEU A 364 -27.98 -9.13 -10.10
N PHE A 365 -28.84 -9.86 -9.38
CA PHE A 365 -29.48 -9.36 -8.16
C PHE A 365 -28.45 -8.85 -7.15
N VAL A 366 -28.69 -7.66 -6.60
CA VAL A 366 -27.79 -7.01 -5.64
C VAL A 366 -28.16 -7.39 -4.22
N ASN A 367 -27.24 -8.07 -3.53
CA ASN A 367 -27.39 -8.41 -2.11
C ASN A 367 -26.94 -7.25 -1.23
N VAL A 368 -27.86 -6.66 -0.48
CA VAL A 368 -27.57 -5.66 0.54
C VAL A 368 -27.56 -6.36 1.90
N GLY A 369 -26.41 -6.37 2.59
CA GLY A 369 -26.24 -7.08 3.86
C GLY A 369 -27.00 -6.44 5.02
N GLU A 370 -27.92 -7.18 5.65
CA GLU A 370 -28.84 -6.69 6.70
C GLU A 370 -28.33 -6.75 8.16
N ARG A 371 -27.19 -7.41 8.43
CA ARG A 371 -26.81 -7.82 9.80
C ARG A 371 -26.17 -6.70 10.64
N THR A 372 -25.76 -5.61 10.02
CA THR A 372 -25.22 -4.39 10.65
C THR A 372 -26.35 -3.46 11.10
N ASN A 373 -27.36 -4.05 11.75
CA ASN A 373 -28.59 -3.40 12.15
C ASN A 373 -28.87 -3.68 13.64
N VAL A 374 -28.88 -2.64 14.47
CA VAL A 374 -29.10 -2.77 15.92
C VAL A 374 -30.49 -3.34 16.24
N THR A 375 -31.52 -3.02 15.46
CA THR A 375 -32.87 -3.55 15.67
C THR A 375 -33.04 -4.97 15.11
N GLY A 376 -32.33 -5.31 14.04
CA GLY A 376 -32.45 -6.57 13.29
C GLY A 376 -31.54 -7.70 13.77
N SER A 377 -30.38 -7.37 14.35
CA SER A 377 -29.31 -8.33 14.67
C SER A 377 -28.94 -8.28 16.16
N LYS A 378 -29.38 -9.28 16.93
CA LYS A 378 -29.08 -9.39 18.37
C LYS A 378 -27.58 -9.36 18.69
N ALA A 379 -26.76 -9.97 17.83
CA ALA A 379 -25.32 -10.02 18.02
C ALA A 379 -24.68 -8.63 17.85
N PHE A 380 -25.06 -7.93 16.78
CA PHE A 380 -24.58 -6.58 16.48
C PHE A 380 -25.06 -5.57 17.52
N ALA A 381 -26.35 -5.63 17.89
CA ALA A 381 -26.94 -4.80 18.93
C ALA A 381 -26.16 -4.87 20.25
N ARG A 382 -25.81 -6.09 20.68
CA ARG A 382 -25.01 -6.30 21.89
C ARG A 382 -23.62 -5.66 21.76
N MET A 383 -22.93 -5.84 20.64
CA MET A 383 -21.59 -5.27 20.42
C MET A 383 -21.63 -3.73 20.49
N ILE A 384 -22.59 -3.09 19.82
CA ILE A 384 -22.73 -1.63 19.80
C ILE A 384 -23.10 -1.09 21.19
N LEU A 385 -24.08 -1.69 21.86
CA LEU A 385 -24.51 -1.27 23.20
C LEU A 385 -23.42 -1.45 24.27
N GLU A 386 -22.55 -2.45 24.11
CA GLU A 386 -21.38 -2.69 24.98
C GLU A 386 -20.17 -1.82 24.61
N GLY A 387 -20.24 -1.01 23.54
CA GLY A 387 -19.13 -0.18 23.06
C GLY A 387 -18.01 -0.95 22.36
N ARG A 388 -18.25 -2.21 21.96
CA ARG A 388 -17.31 -3.11 21.29
C ARG A 388 -17.37 -2.93 19.77
N TYR A 389 -17.01 -1.74 19.30
CA TYR A 389 -17.10 -1.39 17.88
C TYR A 389 -16.15 -2.23 16.99
N ASP A 390 -14.98 -2.61 17.49
CA ASP A 390 -14.02 -3.44 16.74
C ASP A 390 -14.60 -4.84 16.43
N ASP A 391 -15.29 -5.44 17.41
CA ASP A 391 -16.01 -6.69 17.19
C ASP A 391 -17.15 -6.51 16.19
N ALA A 392 -17.81 -5.34 16.19
CA ALA A 392 -18.89 -5.04 15.28
C ALA A 392 -18.40 -4.91 13.81
N LEU A 393 -17.16 -4.48 13.57
CA LEU A 393 -16.54 -4.48 12.23
C LEU A 393 -16.49 -5.87 11.62
N SER A 394 -16.26 -6.91 12.44
CA SER A 394 -16.23 -8.31 11.96
C SER A 394 -17.58 -8.73 11.35
N VAL A 395 -18.70 -8.19 11.84
CA VAL A 395 -20.04 -8.45 11.28
C VAL A 395 -20.15 -7.84 9.88
N ALA A 396 -19.66 -6.62 9.68
CA ALA A 396 -19.66 -5.98 8.37
C ALA A 396 -18.73 -6.72 7.39
N ARG A 397 -17.51 -7.07 7.81
CA ARG A 397 -16.54 -7.85 7.01
C ARG A 397 -17.11 -9.19 6.58
N GLN A 398 -17.70 -9.94 7.51
CA GLN A 398 -18.31 -11.23 7.21
C GLN A 398 -19.44 -11.14 6.18
N GLN A 399 -20.21 -10.05 6.17
CA GLN A 399 -21.25 -9.86 5.15
C GLN A 399 -20.65 -9.70 3.76
N VAL A 400 -19.59 -8.91 3.63
CA VAL A 400 -18.87 -8.71 2.35
C VAL A 400 -18.25 -10.02 1.87
N GLU A 401 -17.60 -10.77 2.76
CA GLU A 401 -17.03 -12.09 2.46
C GLU A 401 -18.09 -13.10 2.00
N ASN A 402 -19.30 -13.02 2.57
CA ASN A 402 -20.44 -13.84 2.21
C ASN A 402 -21.22 -13.32 0.99
N GLY A 403 -20.67 -12.36 0.23
CA GLY A 403 -21.23 -11.91 -1.04
C GLY A 403 -22.19 -10.72 -0.98
N ALA A 404 -22.24 -9.99 0.14
CA ALA A 404 -22.92 -8.69 0.18
C ALA A 404 -22.14 -7.68 -0.69
N GLN A 405 -22.83 -7.08 -1.66
CA GLN A 405 -22.26 -6.07 -2.56
C GLN A 405 -22.48 -4.65 -2.06
N VAL A 406 -23.40 -4.47 -1.11
CA VAL A 406 -23.68 -3.24 -0.37
C VAL A 406 -23.93 -3.64 1.09
N ILE A 407 -23.58 -2.78 2.05
CA ILE A 407 -23.84 -3.03 3.48
C ILE A 407 -24.87 -2.02 3.99
N ASP A 408 -25.96 -2.50 4.58
CA ASP A 408 -26.96 -1.67 5.26
C ASP A 408 -26.55 -1.45 6.71
N ILE A 409 -26.46 -0.18 7.14
CA ILE A 409 -26.01 0.18 8.49
C ILE A 409 -27.12 0.94 9.19
N ASN A 410 -27.65 0.35 10.26
CA ASN A 410 -28.70 0.94 11.08
C ASN A 410 -28.28 0.98 12.56
N MET A 411 -28.28 2.19 13.13
CA MET A 411 -27.93 2.47 14.52
C MET A 411 -29.12 2.96 15.35
N ASP A 412 -30.35 2.83 14.85
CA ASP A 412 -31.54 3.29 15.56
C ASP A 412 -31.84 2.37 16.75
N GLU A 413 -31.75 2.91 17.97
CA GLU A 413 -32.18 2.24 19.19
C GLU A 413 -32.51 3.30 20.26
N GLY A 414 -33.53 3.06 21.09
CA GLY A 414 -34.00 4.06 22.06
C GLY A 414 -32.99 4.38 23.17
N MET A 415 -32.02 3.49 23.40
CA MET A 415 -30.99 3.60 24.42
C MET A 415 -29.64 4.10 23.87
N LEU A 416 -29.52 4.34 22.57
CA LEU A 416 -28.27 4.72 21.89
C LEU A 416 -28.35 6.16 21.38
N ASP A 417 -27.23 6.88 21.45
CA ASP A 417 -27.02 8.05 20.59
C ASP A 417 -26.73 7.56 19.17
N ALA A 418 -27.80 7.38 18.39
CA ALA A 418 -27.73 6.82 17.04
C ALA A 418 -26.84 7.65 16.10
N GLU A 419 -26.81 8.98 16.27
CA GLU A 419 -25.99 9.88 15.46
C GLU A 419 -24.51 9.65 15.76
N ALA A 420 -24.12 9.70 17.04
CA ALA A 420 -22.74 9.46 17.45
C ALA A 420 -22.27 8.03 17.12
N ALA A 421 -23.14 7.03 17.26
CA ALA A 421 -22.83 5.65 16.92
C ALA A 421 -22.62 5.44 15.42
N MET A 422 -23.46 6.08 14.58
CA MET A 422 -23.33 6.05 13.12
C MET A 422 -21.99 6.65 12.69
N VAL A 423 -21.66 7.86 13.17
CA VAL A 423 -20.39 8.53 12.86
C VAL A 423 -19.20 7.67 13.28
N ARG A 424 -19.20 7.17 14.52
CA ARG A 424 -18.10 6.34 15.03
C ARG A 424 -17.91 5.07 14.20
N PHE A 425 -18.99 4.35 13.89
CA PHE A 425 -18.89 3.09 13.16
C PHE A 425 -18.45 3.31 11.71
N LEU A 426 -18.93 4.36 11.03
CA LEU A 426 -18.50 4.68 9.67
C LEU A 426 -17.04 5.12 9.61
N HIS A 427 -16.55 5.88 10.60
CA HIS A 427 -15.13 6.23 10.66
C HIS A 427 -14.23 5.00 10.82
N LEU A 428 -14.68 4.00 11.57
CA LEU A 428 -13.98 2.72 11.73
C LEU A 428 -14.09 1.85 10.47
N ILE A 429 -15.23 1.86 9.78
CA ILE A 429 -15.35 1.18 8.49
C ILE A 429 -14.38 1.78 7.46
N ALA A 430 -14.19 3.10 7.48
CA ALA A 430 -13.29 3.77 6.56
C ALA A 430 -11.81 3.38 6.75
N SER A 431 -11.42 2.87 7.94
CA SER A 431 -10.06 2.34 8.17
C SER A 431 -9.91 0.87 7.78
N GLU A 432 -10.98 0.19 7.36
CA GLU A 432 -11.00 -1.24 7.04
C GLU A 432 -11.23 -1.46 5.53
N PRO A 433 -10.17 -1.63 4.71
CA PRO A 433 -10.29 -1.66 3.24
C PRO A 433 -11.23 -2.75 2.72
N ASP A 434 -11.27 -3.92 3.37
CA ASP A 434 -12.14 -5.04 2.98
C ASP A 434 -13.63 -4.72 3.11
N ILE A 435 -13.99 -3.81 4.03
CA ILE A 435 -15.35 -3.34 4.25
C ILE A 435 -15.60 -2.10 3.39
N ALA A 436 -14.67 -1.13 3.42
CA ALA A 436 -14.79 0.14 2.71
C ALA A 436 -14.83 -0.01 1.19
N ARG A 437 -14.38 -1.13 0.61
CA ARG A 437 -14.42 -1.35 -0.85
C ARG A 437 -15.83 -1.37 -1.44
N VAL A 438 -16.85 -1.80 -0.69
CA VAL A 438 -18.24 -1.84 -1.15
C VAL A 438 -19.01 -0.56 -0.76
N PRO A 439 -20.06 -0.16 -1.50
CA PRO A 439 -20.92 0.95 -1.11
C PRO A 439 -21.66 0.70 0.21
N ILE A 440 -21.95 1.80 0.92
CA ILE A 440 -22.70 1.78 2.18
C ILE A 440 -24.12 2.31 1.97
N MET A 441 -25.09 1.59 2.52
CA MET A 441 -26.47 2.04 2.66
C MET A 441 -26.68 2.55 4.10
N ILE A 442 -26.95 3.85 4.23
CA ILE A 442 -27.15 4.52 5.51
C ILE A 442 -28.62 4.41 5.88
N ASP A 443 -28.92 3.61 6.90
CA ASP A 443 -30.29 3.32 7.35
C ASP A 443 -30.63 4.00 8.68
N SER A 444 -31.65 4.86 8.64
CA SER A 444 -32.26 5.41 9.85
C SER A 444 -33.65 5.98 9.56
N SER A 445 -34.50 5.94 10.57
CA SER A 445 -35.79 6.64 10.60
C SER A 445 -35.66 8.16 10.83
N LYS A 446 -34.47 8.64 11.24
CA LYS A 446 -34.18 10.02 11.60
C LYS A 446 -33.22 10.66 10.60
N TRP A 447 -33.63 11.79 10.02
CA TRP A 447 -32.84 12.49 8.99
C TRP A 447 -31.45 12.93 9.49
N ASN A 448 -31.33 13.42 10.72
CA ASN A 448 -30.04 13.88 11.27
C ASN A 448 -28.99 12.74 11.33
N VAL A 449 -29.43 11.50 11.58
CA VAL A 449 -28.53 10.32 11.57
C VAL A 449 -28.09 9.99 10.14
N ILE A 450 -29.01 10.06 9.17
CA ILE A 450 -28.68 9.87 7.75
C ILE A 450 -27.67 10.91 7.29
N GLU A 451 -27.94 12.18 7.58
CA GLU A 451 -27.07 13.29 7.19
C GLU A 451 -25.69 13.18 7.83
N ALA A 452 -25.61 12.82 9.11
CA ALA A 452 -24.35 12.54 9.79
C ALA A 452 -23.58 11.39 9.11
N GLY A 453 -24.28 10.32 8.71
CA GLY A 453 -23.66 9.21 7.99
C GLY A 453 -23.14 9.60 6.60
N LEU A 454 -23.89 10.39 5.84
CA LEU A 454 -23.48 10.90 4.52
C LEU A 454 -22.21 11.76 4.60
N LYS A 455 -22.03 12.49 5.71
CA LYS A 455 -20.83 13.29 6.00
C LYS A 455 -19.59 12.45 6.33
N CYS A 456 -19.72 11.13 6.52
CA CYS A 456 -18.63 10.22 6.88
C CYS A 456 -18.19 9.30 5.73
N ILE A 457 -18.92 9.24 4.60
CA ILE A 457 -18.62 8.31 3.50
C ILE A 457 -18.01 9.01 2.28
N GLN A 458 -16.82 8.57 1.87
CA GLN A 458 -16.12 9.13 0.70
C GLN A 458 -16.75 8.69 -0.64
N GLY A 459 -17.34 7.50 -0.68
CA GLY A 459 -18.01 6.94 -1.86
C GLY A 459 -19.42 7.48 -2.10
N LYS A 460 -20.04 7.05 -3.20
CA LYS A 460 -21.47 7.23 -3.47
C LYS A 460 -22.25 6.07 -2.85
N GLY A 461 -22.84 6.34 -1.68
CA GLY A 461 -23.70 5.42 -0.94
C GLY A 461 -25.19 5.54 -1.29
N ILE A 462 -26.01 4.84 -0.50
CA ILE A 462 -27.48 4.83 -0.63
C ILE A 462 -28.10 5.36 0.66
N VAL A 463 -29.10 6.23 0.56
CA VAL A 463 -29.92 6.68 1.69
C VAL A 463 -31.12 5.75 1.86
N ASN A 464 -31.25 5.13 3.04
CA ASN A 464 -32.38 4.30 3.44
C ASN A 464 -33.06 4.95 4.67
N SER A 465 -34.14 5.71 4.53
CA SER A 465 -34.87 6.05 3.32
C SER A 465 -35.52 7.43 3.45
N ILE A 466 -36.05 7.94 2.34
CA ILE A 466 -36.92 9.14 2.32
C ILE A 466 -38.35 8.74 1.92
N SER A 467 -39.33 9.54 2.32
CA SER A 467 -40.75 9.31 2.00
C SER A 467 -41.57 10.61 2.10
N MET A 468 -42.83 10.57 1.66
CA MET A 468 -43.75 11.71 1.73
C MET A 468 -44.60 11.72 3.02
N LYS A 469 -44.21 10.95 4.05
CA LYS A 469 -44.95 10.84 5.33
C LYS A 469 -45.17 12.20 6.02
N GLU A 470 -44.20 13.10 5.88
CA GLU A 470 -44.20 14.47 6.44
C GLU A 470 -44.62 15.52 5.41
N GLY A 471 -45.11 15.08 4.25
CA GLY A 471 -45.51 15.93 3.13
C GLY A 471 -44.42 16.14 2.08
N GLU A 472 -44.82 16.80 1.00
CA GLU A 472 -44.03 16.98 -0.21
C GLU A 472 -42.83 17.92 -0.03
N ALA A 473 -42.98 18.99 0.75
CA ALA A 473 -41.92 19.99 0.92
C ALA A 473 -40.67 19.39 1.59
N GLU A 474 -40.86 18.64 2.67
CA GLU A 474 -39.80 17.94 3.39
C GLU A 474 -39.13 16.86 2.51
N PHE A 475 -39.93 16.13 1.73
CA PHE A 475 -39.42 15.13 0.78
C PHE A 475 -38.51 15.76 -0.27
N ILE A 476 -38.91 16.90 -0.84
CA ILE A 476 -38.11 17.66 -1.83
C ILE A 476 -36.82 18.19 -1.20
N GLU A 477 -36.88 18.74 0.02
CA GLU A 477 -35.71 19.25 0.73
C GLU A 477 -34.68 18.15 0.98
N ARG A 478 -35.11 17.02 1.54
CA ARG A 478 -34.24 15.85 1.77
C ARG A 478 -33.68 15.31 0.47
N ALA A 479 -34.48 15.24 -0.60
CA ALA A 479 -34.00 14.82 -1.91
C ALA A 479 -32.93 15.76 -2.48
N LYS A 480 -33.09 17.08 -2.34
CA LYS A 480 -32.05 18.06 -2.73
C LYS A 480 -30.75 17.84 -1.96
N LEU A 481 -30.84 17.58 -0.66
CA LEU A 481 -29.66 17.28 0.17
C LEU A 481 -28.99 15.98 -0.27
N CYS A 482 -29.74 14.89 -0.48
CA CYS A 482 -29.19 13.63 -1.01
C CYS A 482 -28.44 13.85 -2.34
N LEU A 483 -29.01 14.66 -3.24
CA LEU A 483 -28.38 15.00 -4.52
C LEU A 483 -27.07 15.79 -4.32
N ARG A 484 -27.05 16.73 -3.38
CA ARG A 484 -25.88 17.54 -3.06
C ARG A 484 -24.77 16.73 -2.38
N TYR A 485 -25.12 15.75 -1.55
CA TYR A 485 -24.15 14.77 -1.00
C TYR A 485 -23.70 13.72 -2.03
N GLY A 486 -24.41 13.60 -3.16
CA GLY A 486 -24.12 12.62 -4.20
C GLY A 486 -24.51 11.20 -3.83
N ALA A 487 -25.65 10.98 -3.18
CA ALA A 487 -26.15 9.66 -2.80
C ALA A 487 -27.31 9.20 -3.70
N ALA A 488 -27.45 7.87 -3.86
CA ALA A 488 -28.70 7.27 -4.35
C ALA A 488 -29.74 7.23 -3.21
N VAL A 489 -31.03 7.06 -3.53
CA VAL A 489 -32.10 7.14 -2.53
C VAL A 489 -33.07 5.96 -2.61
N ILE A 490 -33.34 5.35 -1.47
CA ILE A 490 -34.52 4.50 -1.28
C ILE A 490 -35.70 5.39 -0.93
N VAL A 491 -36.77 5.27 -1.72
CA VAL A 491 -38.04 5.95 -1.54
C VAL A 491 -39.07 4.92 -1.09
N MET A 492 -39.46 4.97 0.18
CA MET A 492 -40.54 4.11 0.68
C MET A 492 -41.89 4.56 0.14
N ALA A 493 -42.75 3.60 -0.19
CA ALA A 493 -44.14 3.84 -0.56
C ALA A 493 -44.98 4.22 0.69
N PHE A 494 -44.71 5.39 1.24
CA PHE A 494 -45.35 5.97 2.43
C PHE A 494 -45.60 7.47 2.18
N ASP A 495 -46.86 7.87 2.24
CA ASP A 495 -47.29 9.27 2.12
C ASP A 495 -48.05 9.76 3.38
N GLU A 496 -48.67 10.93 3.30
CA GLU A 496 -49.39 11.58 4.40
C GLU A 496 -50.56 10.74 4.96
N THR A 497 -51.02 9.74 4.20
CA THR A 497 -52.16 8.87 4.57
C THR A 497 -51.75 7.52 5.15
N GLY A 498 -50.46 7.17 5.12
CA GLY A 498 -49.96 5.90 5.63
C GLY A 498 -49.07 5.13 4.65
N GLN A 499 -48.67 3.93 5.07
CA GLN A 499 -47.93 2.99 4.23
C GLN A 499 -48.85 2.38 3.17
N ALA A 500 -48.34 2.19 1.95
CA ALA A 500 -49.09 1.53 0.89
C ALA A 500 -49.11 0.01 1.07
N ASP A 501 -50.28 -0.53 1.39
CA ASP A 501 -50.56 -1.96 1.60
C ASP A 501 -51.07 -2.68 0.34
N THR A 502 -51.82 -1.99 -0.52
CA THR A 502 -52.39 -2.54 -1.78
C THR A 502 -51.59 -2.16 -3.02
N TYR A 503 -51.67 -2.95 -4.10
CA TYR A 503 -51.05 -2.65 -5.39
C TYR A 503 -51.38 -1.24 -5.93
N ALA A 504 -52.65 -0.83 -5.84
CA ALA A 504 -53.08 0.49 -6.31
C ALA A 504 -52.40 1.63 -5.54
N ARG A 505 -52.30 1.53 -4.21
CA ARG A 505 -51.62 2.53 -3.38
C ARG A 505 -50.11 2.54 -3.63
N LYS A 506 -49.47 1.37 -3.77
CA LYS A 506 -48.03 1.26 -4.03
C LYS A 506 -47.66 1.99 -5.33
N THR A 507 -48.41 1.74 -6.41
CA THR A 507 -48.16 2.36 -7.73
C THR A 507 -48.48 3.86 -7.74
N GLU A 508 -49.54 4.31 -7.06
CA GLU A 508 -49.88 5.73 -6.91
C GLU A 508 -48.75 6.53 -6.25
N ILE A 509 -48.26 6.07 -5.10
CA ILE A 509 -47.22 6.77 -4.33
C ILE A 509 -45.90 6.80 -5.10
N CYS A 510 -45.47 5.66 -5.67
CA CYS A 510 -44.23 5.60 -6.45
C CYS A 510 -44.26 6.52 -7.67
N THR A 511 -45.42 6.61 -8.35
CA THR A 511 -45.60 7.54 -9.49
C THR A 511 -45.45 9.00 -9.05
N ARG A 512 -46.09 9.38 -7.94
CA ARG A 512 -46.03 10.74 -7.39
C ARG A 512 -44.59 11.10 -7.02
N ALA A 513 -43.91 10.23 -6.28
CA ALA A 513 -42.53 10.45 -5.86
C ALA A 513 -41.56 10.53 -7.05
N TYR A 514 -41.70 9.66 -8.06
CA TYR A 514 -40.86 9.69 -9.26
C TYR A 514 -40.93 11.03 -9.99
N LYS A 515 -42.14 11.57 -10.17
CA LYS A 515 -42.34 12.88 -10.81
C LYS A 515 -41.73 14.01 -10.00
N LEU A 516 -41.93 14.01 -8.68
CA LEU A 516 -41.33 15.03 -7.81
C LEU A 516 -39.80 15.01 -7.87
N LEU A 517 -39.19 13.82 -7.84
CA LEU A 517 -37.73 13.68 -7.93
C LEU A 517 -37.20 14.10 -9.30
N THR A 518 -37.79 13.60 -10.39
CA THR A 518 -37.25 13.81 -11.74
C THR A 518 -37.61 15.17 -12.33
N GLU A 519 -38.85 15.65 -12.14
CA GLU A 519 -39.36 16.88 -12.76
C GLU A 519 -39.11 18.13 -11.90
N THR A 520 -39.17 18.02 -10.57
CA THR A 520 -39.00 19.17 -9.66
C THR A 520 -37.58 19.29 -9.12
N VAL A 521 -36.98 18.19 -8.64
CA VAL A 521 -35.62 18.21 -8.08
C VAL A 521 -34.55 18.08 -9.17
N GLY A 522 -34.86 17.41 -10.28
CA GLY A 522 -33.87 17.04 -11.30
C GLY A 522 -32.96 15.90 -10.85
N PHE A 523 -33.47 15.03 -9.98
CA PHE A 523 -32.76 13.86 -9.47
C PHE A 523 -32.58 12.83 -10.61
N PRO A 524 -31.39 12.24 -10.80
CA PRO A 524 -31.18 11.20 -11.82
C PRO A 524 -32.09 10.01 -11.56
N ALA A 525 -32.87 9.60 -12.58
CA ALA A 525 -33.85 8.52 -12.43
C ALA A 525 -33.19 7.18 -12.11
N GLU A 526 -31.98 6.95 -12.61
CA GLU A 526 -31.16 5.76 -12.33
C GLU A 526 -30.65 5.68 -10.88
N ASP A 527 -30.76 6.76 -10.08
CA ASP A 527 -30.36 6.78 -8.67
C ASP A 527 -31.56 6.65 -7.71
N ILE A 528 -32.77 6.41 -8.26
CA ILE A 528 -34.01 6.24 -7.50
C ILE A 528 -34.28 4.74 -7.32
N ILE A 529 -34.38 4.32 -6.06
CA ILE A 529 -34.74 2.96 -5.66
C ILE A 529 -36.09 3.05 -4.96
N PHE A 530 -37.10 2.34 -5.43
CA PHE A 530 -38.38 2.25 -4.71
C PHE A 530 -38.38 1.06 -3.75
N ASP A 531 -38.88 1.29 -2.52
CA ASP A 531 -39.33 0.22 -1.62
C ASP A 531 -40.86 0.25 -1.56
N PRO A 532 -41.56 -0.64 -2.29
CA PRO A 532 -43.02 -0.77 -2.23
C PRO A 532 -43.57 -1.28 -0.89
N ASN A 533 -42.73 -1.48 0.13
CA ASN A 533 -42.99 -2.10 1.43
C ASN A 533 -43.28 -3.61 1.35
N ILE A 534 -42.34 -4.42 1.83
CA ILE A 534 -42.53 -5.86 2.10
C ILE A 534 -43.18 -6.05 3.47
N PHE A 535 -44.38 -6.62 3.50
CA PHE A 535 -45.11 -6.94 4.74
C PHE A 535 -45.09 -8.43 5.07
N ALA A 536 -45.33 -8.75 6.34
CA ALA A 536 -45.41 -10.12 6.83
C ALA A 536 -46.62 -10.87 6.25
N VAL A 537 -46.40 -12.08 5.76
CA VAL A 537 -47.45 -13.00 5.30
C VAL A 537 -47.78 -14.06 6.35
N ALA A 538 -48.83 -14.85 6.12
CA ALA A 538 -49.26 -15.92 7.02
C ALA A 538 -49.53 -15.46 8.48
N THR A 539 -50.05 -14.24 8.64
CA THR A 539 -50.38 -13.65 9.96
C THR A 539 -51.68 -14.19 10.56
N GLY A 540 -52.49 -14.89 9.78
CA GLY A 540 -53.85 -15.30 10.15
C GLY A 540 -54.93 -14.24 9.95
N ILE A 541 -54.58 -13.10 9.33
CA ILE A 541 -55.50 -12.01 8.97
C ILE A 541 -55.74 -12.06 7.45
N GLU A 542 -57.00 -12.12 7.01
CA GLU A 542 -57.35 -12.32 5.60
C GLU A 542 -56.87 -11.15 4.72
N GLU A 543 -56.94 -9.94 5.23
CA GLU A 543 -56.48 -8.72 4.56
C GLU A 543 -54.97 -8.76 4.24
N HIS A 544 -54.19 -9.56 4.98
CA HIS A 544 -52.74 -9.67 4.79
C HIS A 544 -52.36 -10.74 3.76
N ALA A 545 -53.31 -11.57 3.30
CA ALA A 545 -53.04 -12.70 2.42
C ALA A 545 -52.46 -12.27 1.07
N ASN A 546 -52.78 -11.06 0.60
CA ASN A 546 -52.37 -10.58 -0.71
C ASN A 546 -51.08 -9.73 -0.71
N TYR A 547 -50.47 -9.46 0.45
CA TYR A 547 -49.35 -8.52 0.56
C TYR A 547 -48.14 -8.87 -0.31
N ALA A 548 -47.76 -10.15 -0.39
CA ALA A 548 -46.64 -10.59 -1.23
C ALA A 548 -46.97 -10.46 -2.74
N VAL A 549 -48.21 -10.78 -3.14
CA VAL A 549 -48.69 -10.62 -4.52
C VAL A 549 -48.69 -9.13 -4.91
N ASP A 550 -49.23 -8.26 -4.05
CA ASP A 550 -49.28 -6.81 -4.28
C ASP A 550 -47.87 -6.21 -4.44
N PHE A 551 -46.89 -6.69 -3.68
CA PHE A 551 -45.48 -6.29 -3.83
C PHE A 551 -44.89 -6.75 -5.18
N ILE A 552 -45.09 -8.01 -5.56
CA ILE A 552 -44.57 -8.58 -6.81
C ILE A 552 -45.18 -7.85 -8.02
N GLU A 553 -46.49 -7.60 -8.01
CA GLU A 553 -47.16 -6.85 -9.09
C GLU A 553 -46.71 -5.38 -9.12
N ALA A 554 -46.56 -4.73 -7.97
CA ALA A 554 -46.08 -3.34 -7.92
C ALA A 554 -44.63 -3.23 -8.45
N THR A 555 -43.77 -4.20 -8.12
CA THR A 555 -42.41 -4.31 -8.65
C THR A 555 -42.42 -4.35 -10.18
N ARG A 556 -43.23 -5.25 -10.75
CA ARG A 556 -43.40 -5.37 -12.20
C ARG A 556 -43.88 -4.07 -12.83
N TRP A 557 -44.85 -3.42 -12.20
CA TRP A 557 -45.39 -2.16 -12.67
C TRP A 557 -44.33 -1.05 -12.64
N ILE A 558 -43.59 -0.89 -11.55
CA ILE A 558 -42.54 0.13 -11.40
C ILE A 558 -41.51 -0.02 -12.51
N ARG A 559 -40.99 -1.24 -12.72
CA ARG A 559 -39.96 -1.51 -13.73
C ARG A 559 -40.43 -1.31 -15.17
N GLN A 560 -41.74 -1.39 -15.43
CA GLN A 560 -42.32 -1.15 -16.75
C GLN A 560 -42.70 0.31 -16.99
N ASN A 561 -43.05 1.07 -15.95
CA ASN A 561 -43.67 2.39 -16.09
C ASN A 561 -42.80 3.55 -15.60
N LEU A 562 -41.79 3.29 -14.76
CA LEU A 562 -40.86 4.29 -14.22
C LEU A 562 -39.45 3.99 -14.76
N PRO A 563 -39.06 4.59 -15.90
CA PRO A 563 -37.79 4.27 -16.56
C PRO A 563 -36.58 4.48 -15.63
N TYR A 564 -35.66 3.53 -15.68
CA TYR A 564 -34.40 3.49 -14.91
C TYR A 564 -34.53 3.30 -13.39
N ALA A 565 -35.73 3.46 -12.80
CA ALA A 565 -35.91 3.30 -11.36
C ALA A 565 -35.75 1.84 -10.91
N HIS A 566 -35.02 1.65 -9.83
CA HIS A 566 -34.73 0.35 -9.21
C HIS A 566 -35.79 -0.05 -8.17
N VAL A 567 -35.82 -1.32 -7.75
CA VAL A 567 -36.76 -1.82 -6.72
C VAL A 567 -36.02 -2.64 -5.67
N SER A 568 -36.21 -2.26 -4.41
CA SER A 568 -35.67 -2.93 -3.21
C SER A 568 -36.77 -3.31 -2.23
N GLY A 569 -36.37 -3.98 -1.15
CA GLY A 569 -37.19 -4.18 0.04
C GLY A 569 -36.47 -5.00 1.11
N GLY A 570 -36.90 -4.83 2.36
CA GLY A 570 -36.48 -5.68 3.49
C GLY A 570 -37.05 -7.09 3.39
N VAL A 571 -36.30 -8.02 2.79
CA VAL A 571 -36.77 -9.39 2.49
C VAL A 571 -37.11 -10.14 3.77
N SER A 572 -36.36 -9.90 4.84
CA SER A 572 -36.60 -10.52 6.16
C SER A 572 -37.99 -10.23 6.75
N ASN A 573 -38.66 -9.15 6.32
CA ASN A 573 -39.99 -8.77 6.81
C ASN A 573 -41.08 -9.75 6.39
N VAL A 574 -40.95 -10.39 5.22
CA VAL A 574 -41.98 -11.29 4.67
C VAL A 574 -42.25 -12.49 5.60
N SER A 575 -41.22 -12.95 6.32
CA SER A 575 -41.27 -14.17 7.14
C SER A 575 -41.38 -13.91 8.65
N PHE A 576 -41.74 -12.70 9.07
CA PHE A 576 -41.82 -12.36 10.51
C PHE A 576 -42.80 -13.22 11.32
N SER A 577 -43.86 -13.75 10.69
CA SER A 577 -44.80 -14.67 11.34
C SER A 577 -44.16 -16.00 11.79
N PHE A 578 -42.95 -16.32 11.33
CA PHE A 578 -42.23 -17.57 11.61
C PHE A 578 -40.92 -17.37 12.39
N ARG A 579 -40.76 -16.26 13.13
CA ARG A 579 -39.56 -16.03 13.97
C ARG A 579 -39.29 -17.22 14.91
N GLY A 580 -38.06 -17.74 14.86
CA GLY A 580 -37.63 -18.92 15.63
C GLY A 580 -37.68 -20.25 14.86
N ASN A 581 -38.15 -20.25 13.60
CA ASN A 581 -38.05 -21.39 12.69
C ASN A 581 -37.27 -20.99 11.42
N ASP A 582 -35.93 -20.99 11.52
CA ASP A 582 -35.07 -20.44 10.47
C ASP A 582 -35.16 -21.24 9.15
N ALA A 583 -35.34 -22.56 9.21
CA ALA A 583 -35.52 -23.38 8.00
C ALA A 583 -36.74 -22.96 7.16
N VAL A 584 -37.87 -22.66 7.81
CA VAL A 584 -39.06 -22.17 7.11
C VAL A 584 -38.86 -20.74 6.63
N ARG A 585 -38.18 -19.89 7.40
CA ARG A 585 -37.90 -18.50 7.00
C ARG A 585 -37.01 -18.44 5.75
N GLU A 586 -35.92 -19.21 5.74
CA GLU A 586 -35.00 -19.29 4.59
C GLU A 586 -35.71 -19.79 3.33
N ALA A 587 -36.63 -20.76 3.46
CA ALA A 587 -37.46 -21.22 2.34
C ALA A 587 -38.40 -20.13 1.83
N ILE A 588 -39.05 -19.37 2.71
CA ILE A 588 -39.90 -18.23 2.33
C ILE A 588 -39.07 -17.16 1.62
N HIS A 589 -37.89 -16.79 2.15
CA HIS A 589 -37.00 -15.80 1.54
C HIS A 589 -36.59 -16.21 0.13
N THR A 590 -36.14 -17.46 -0.02
CA THR A 590 -35.69 -18.02 -1.30
C THR A 590 -36.80 -18.02 -2.35
N ALA A 591 -38.00 -18.48 -1.98
CA ALA A 591 -39.14 -18.52 -2.90
C ALA A 591 -39.68 -17.12 -3.23
N PHE A 592 -39.72 -16.21 -2.25
CA PHE A 592 -40.14 -14.83 -2.48
C PHE A 592 -39.20 -14.11 -3.45
N LEU A 593 -37.89 -14.20 -3.22
CA LEU A 593 -36.88 -13.60 -4.08
C LEU A 593 -36.95 -14.16 -5.51
N TYR A 594 -37.14 -15.48 -5.67
CA TYR A 594 -37.31 -16.08 -7.00
C TYR A 594 -38.42 -15.39 -7.82
N HIS A 595 -39.61 -15.20 -7.24
CA HIS A 595 -40.74 -14.56 -7.91
C HIS A 595 -40.56 -13.05 -8.07
N ALA A 596 -40.03 -12.37 -7.05
CA ALA A 596 -39.81 -10.93 -7.09
C ALA A 596 -38.74 -10.53 -8.12
N ILE A 597 -37.65 -11.29 -8.22
CA ILE A 597 -36.59 -11.07 -9.22
C ILE A 597 -37.14 -11.26 -10.64
N GLN A 598 -37.96 -12.28 -10.87
CA GLN A 598 -38.64 -12.46 -12.16
C GLN A 598 -39.59 -11.31 -12.51
N ALA A 599 -40.19 -10.67 -11.50
CA ALA A 599 -41.02 -9.48 -11.67
C ALA A 599 -40.19 -8.20 -11.90
N GLY A 600 -38.88 -8.23 -11.65
CA GLY A 600 -37.94 -7.14 -11.90
C GLY A 600 -37.33 -6.50 -10.65
N MET A 601 -37.45 -7.12 -9.47
CA MET A 601 -36.71 -6.70 -8.27
C MET A 601 -35.22 -6.95 -8.50
N ASP A 602 -34.41 -5.89 -8.43
CA ASP A 602 -32.99 -5.93 -8.79
C ASP A 602 -32.04 -5.78 -7.59
N MET A 603 -32.56 -5.43 -6.42
CA MET A 603 -31.81 -5.45 -5.17
C MET A 603 -32.69 -5.84 -3.98
N GLY A 604 -32.09 -6.25 -2.87
CA GLY A 604 -32.83 -6.47 -1.62
C GLY A 604 -31.95 -6.51 -0.39
N ILE A 605 -32.53 -6.11 0.74
CA ILE A 605 -31.90 -6.16 2.06
C ILE A 605 -32.11 -7.57 2.62
N VAL A 606 -31.01 -8.32 2.70
CA VAL A 606 -30.98 -9.78 2.92
C VAL A 606 -29.82 -10.18 3.83
N ASN A 607 -29.94 -11.35 4.45
CA ASN A 607 -28.78 -12.03 5.02
C ASN A 607 -28.04 -12.80 3.90
N ALA A 608 -27.00 -12.19 3.33
CA ALA A 608 -26.26 -12.72 2.17
C ALA A 608 -25.80 -14.19 2.34
N GLY A 609 -25.45 -14.61 3.56
CA GLY A 609 -24.99 -15.98 3.85
C GLY A 609 -26.10 -17.04 4.01
N GLN A 610 -27.38 -16.67 3.98
CA GLN A 610 -28.52 -17.57 4.23
C GLN A 610 -29.47 -17.72 3.02
N LEU A 611 -29.06 -17.29 1.83
CA LEU A 611 -29.86 -17.45 0.62
C LEU A 611 -29.69 -18.85 0.02
N GLY A 612 -30.78 -19.63 0.04
CA GLY A 612 -30.82 -20.97 -0.54
C GLY A 612 -31.01 -20.95 -2.07
N VAL A 613 -30.83 -22.11 -2.70
CA VAL A 613 -31.16 -22.31 -4.11
C VAL A 613 -32.61 -22.79 -4.24
N TYR A 614 -33.45 -22.07 -5.00
CA TYR A 614 -34.88 -22.35 -5.14
C TYR A 614 -35.22 -23.78 -5.62
N GLU A 615 -34.39 -24.36 -6.49
CA GLU A 615 -34.56 -25.75 -6.96
C GLU A 615 -34.20 -26.80 -5.89
N ASN A 616 -33.43 -26.41 -4.86
CA ASN A 616 -33.02 -27.31 -3.77
C ASN A 616 -33.99 -27.29 -2.59
N LEU A 617 -35.04 -26.46 -2.63
CA LEU A 617 -36.07 -26.45 -1.60
C LEU A 617 -36.83 -27.78 -1.62
N ASP A 618 -37.09 -28.33 -0.43
CA ASP A 618 -37.94 -29.52 -0.30
C ASP A 618 -39.27 -29.31 -1.04
N PRO A 619 -39.69 -30.23 -1.92
CA PRO A 619 -40.87 -30.02 -2.77
C PRO A 619 -42.16 -29.72 -1.99
N GLU A 620 -42.34 -30.35 -0.83
CA GLU A 620 -43.54 -30.15 0.00
C GLU A 620 -43.50 -28.80 0.74
N LEU A 621 -42.34 -28.43 1.30
CA LEU A 621 -42.15 -27.10 1.90
C LEU A 621 -42.29 -25.99 0.85
N LYS A 622 -41.70 -26.19 -0.33
CA LYS A 622 -41.76 -25.26 -1.48
C LYS A 622 -43.21 -24.99 -1.88
N GLU A 623 -44.01 -26.03 -2.10
CA GLU A 623 -45.43 -25.90 -2.46
C GLU A 623 -46.21 -25.08 -1.41
N ARG A 624 -46.04 -25.40 -0.12
CA ARG A 624 -46.74 -24.71 0.98
C ARG A 624 -46.32 -23.24 1.11
N VAL A 625 -45.05 -22.94 0.90
CA VAL A 625 -44.53 -21.57 0.87
C VAL A 625 -45.09 -20.80 -0.32
N GLU A 626 -45.13 -21.40 -1.51
CA GLU A 626 -45.71 -20.76 -2.69
C GLU A 626 -47.21 -20.50 -2.57
N ASP A 627 -47.96 -21.43 -1.97
CA ASP A 627 -49.39 -21.25 -1.71
C ASP A 627 -49.67 -19.98 -0.90
N VAL A 628 -48.81 -19.68 0.08
CA VAL A 628 -48.89 -18.46 0.91
C VAL A 628 -48.42 -17.23 0.14
N LEU A 629 -47.24 -17.28 -0.50
CA LEU A 629 -46.65 -16.11 -1.17
C LEU A 629 -47.46 -15.63 -2.37
N LEU A 630 -48.08 -16.56 -3.10
CA LEU A 630 -48.85 -16.27 -4.32
C LEU A 630 -50.36 -16.28 -4.08
N ASN A 631 -50.79 -16.39 -2.81
CA ASN A 631 -52.20 -16.42 -2.41
C ASN A 631 -53.05 -17.38 -3.27
N ARG A 632 -52.54 -18.60 -3.54
CA ARG A 632 -53.17 -19.56 -4.49
C ARG A 632 -54.43 -20.21 -3.92
N ARG A 633 -54.61 -20.17 -2.61
CA ARG A 633 -55.67 -20.88 -1.87
C ARG A 633 -55.99 -20.24 -0.52
N ALA A 634 -57.23 -20.39 -0.07
CA ALA A 634 -57.71 -19.78 1.17
C ALA A 634 -57.10 -20.38 2.45
N ASP A 635 -56.79 -21.69 2.47
CA ASP A 635 -56.22 -22.41 3.62
C ASP A 635 -54.69 -22.47 3.63
N ALA A 636 -54.01 -21.62 2.84
CA ALA A 636 -52.54 -21.63 2.69
C ALA A 636 -51.80 -21.42 4.03
N THR A 637 -52.24 -20.43 4.80
CA THR A 637 -51.64 -20.07 6.10
C THR A 637 -51.71 -21.24 7.09
N GLU A 638 -52.88 -21.85 7.25
CA GLU A 638 -53.10 -22.97 8.18
C GLU A 638 -52.20 -24.16 7.82
N ARG A 639 -52.07 -24.47 6.52
CA ARG A 639 -51.21 -25.55 6.02
C ARG A 639 -49.74 -25.33 6.29
N LEU A 640 -49.23 -24.11 6.09
CA LEU A 640 -47.82 -23.82 6.32
C LEU A 640 -47.49 -23.83 7.82
N VAL A 641 -48.37 -23.26 8.66
CA VAL A 641 -48.20 -23.27 10.12
C VAL A 641 -48.21 -24.70 10.66
N ALA A 642 -49.17 -25.54 10.26
CA ALA A 642 -49.24 -26.94 10.67
C ALA A 642 -47.99 -27.75 10.25
N PHE A 643 -47.42 -27.45 9.09
CA PHE A 643 -46.17 -28.07 8.64
C PHE A 643 -44.98 -27.60 9.48
N ALA A 644 -44.88 -26.29 9.74
CA ALA A 644 -43.79 -25.68 10.49
C ALA A 644 -43.68 -26.21 11.92
N GLU A 645 -44.79 -26.62 12.56
CA GLU A 645 -44.78 -27.27 13.88
C GLU A 645 -44.02 -28.60 13.90
N GLY A 646 -43.98 -29.32 12.78
CA GLY A 646 -43.24 -30.59 12.62
C GLY A 646 -41.74 -30.42 12.38
N VAL A 647 -41.27 -29.19 12.14
CA VAL A 647 -39.88 -28.87 11.72
C VAL A 647 -39.03 -28.32 12.90
N LYS A 648 -39.48 -28.44 14.16
CA LYS A 648 -38.83 -27.81 15.34
C LYS A 648 -37.40 -28.31 15.62
N GLY A 649 -36.43 -27.54 15.14
CA GLY A 649 -35.32 -26.93 15.90
C GLY A 649 -34.27 -27.85 16.54
N GLY A 650 -33.20 -28.15 15.81
CA GLY A 650 -31.92 -28.56 16.39
C GLY A 650 -30.98 -27.36 16.53
N ALA A 651 -30.88 -26.76 17.72
CA ALA A 651 -29.77 -25.88 18.05
C ALA A 651 -28.50 -26.75 18.19
N LYS A 652 -27.54 -26.62 17.28
CA LYS A 652 -26.20 -27.22 17.45
C LYS A 652 -25.42 -26.37 18.47
N GLU A 653 -25.06 -26.98 19.59
CA GLU A 653 -24.05 -26.44 20.51
C GLU A 653 -22.75 -26.15 19.75
N LYS A 654 -22.06 -25.07 20.15
CA LYS A 654 -20.64 -24.82 19.82
C LYS A 654 -19.77 -25.86 20.55
N VAL A 655 -19.85 -27.10 20.09
CA VAL A 655 -18.72 -28.02 20.10
C VAL A 655 -17.64 -27.36 19.24
N GLU A 656 -16.35 -27.56 19.52
CA GLU A 656 -15.32 -27.32 18.48
C GLU A 656 -15.90 -27.80 17.16
N ASP A 657 -15.93 -26.94 16.15
CA ASP A 657 -16.64 -27.23 14.92
C ASP A 657 -15.90 -28.37 14.20
N LEU A 658 -16.18 -29.59 14.62
CA LEU A 658 -15.74 -30.83 14.02
C LEU A 658 -16.68 -31.15 12.83
N ALA A 659 -17.50 -30.22 12.34
CA ALA A 659 -18.27 -30.45 11.11
C ALA A 659 -17.32 -30.76 9.95
N TRP A 660 -16.13 -30.16 9.92
CA TRP A 660 -15.11 -30.55 8.94
C TRP A 660 -14.70 -32.03 9.09
N ARG A 661 -14.72 -32.62 10.30
CA ARG A 661 -14.43 -34.06 10.50
C ARG A 661 -15.47 -34.99 9.85
N SER A 662 -16.66 -34.48 9.55
CA SER A 662 -17.70 -35.20 8.81
C SER A 662 -17.59 -35.09 7.28
N LEU A 663 -16.66 -34.24 6.78
CA LEU A 663 -16.35 -34.16 5.36
C LEU A 663 -15.65 -35.44 4.87
N PRO A 664 -15.70 -35.72 3.55
CA PRO A 664 -14.87 -36.75 2.93
C PRO A 664 -13.39 -36.59 3.30
N VAL A 665 -12.64 -37.69 3.42
CA VAL A 665 -11.26 -37.66 3.93
C VAL A 665 -10.33 -36.73 3.17
N ASN A 666 -10.55 -36.60 1.85
CA ASN A 666 -9.78 -35.69 0.99
C ASN A 666 -10.03 -34.21 1.32
N GLU A 667 -11.27 -33.84 1.65
CA GLU A 667 -11.65 -32.47 2.05
C GLU A 667 -11.16 -32.17 3.47
N ARG A 668 -11.13 -33.18 4.37
CA ARG A 668 -10.54 -33.06 5.71
C ARG A 668 -9.05 -32.75 5.66
N LEU A 669 -8.32 -33.46 4.81
CA LEU A 669 -6.90 -33.22 4.59
C LEU A 669 -6.64 -31.81 4.03
N THR A 670 -7.43 -31.38 3.05
CA THR A 670 -7.36 -30.02 2.47
C THR A 670 -7.62 -28.97 3.56
N HIS A 671 -8.67 -29.13 4.36
CA HIS A 671 -9.00 -28.21 5.45
C HIS A 671 -7.89 -28.16 6.52
N ALA A 672 -7.37 -29.32 6.93
CA ALA A 672 -6.29 -29.41 7.91
C ALA A 672 -4.99 -28.74 7.42
N LEU A 673 -4.70 -28.85 6.12
CA LEU A 673 -3.58 -28.16 5.46
C LEU A 673 -3.75 -26.64 5.46
N VAL A 674 -4.89 -26.13 5.01
CA VAL A 674 -5.15 -24.68 4.95
C VAL A 674 -5.15 -24.04 6.34
N GLN A 675 -5.70 -24.72 7.35
CA GLN A 675 -5.78 -24.21 8.73
C GLN A 675 -4.54 -24.56 9.60
N GLY A 676 -3.60 -25.35 9.07
CA GLY A 676 -2.40 -25.79 9.78
C GLY A 676 -2.72 -26.65 11.02
N ILE A 677 -3.67 -27.58 10.92
CA ILE A 677 -4.13 -28.46 12.00
C ILE A 677 -3.35 -29.78 11.98
N THR A 678 -2.53 -30.03 13.01
CA THR A 678 -1.70 -31.26 13.11
C THR A 678 -2.36 -32.40 13.89
N GLN A 679 -3.45 -32.14 14.61
CA GLN A 679 -3.99 -33.07 15.61
C GLN A 679 -4.57 -34.37 15.02
N TYR A 680 -5.09 -34.33 13.79
CA TYR A 680 -5.73 -35.47 13.11
C TYR A 680 -5.02 -35.89 11.81
N ILE A 681 -3.90 -35.25 11.47
CA ILE A 681 -3.30 -35.38 10.13
C ILE A 681 -2.86 -36.81 9.82
N VAL A 682 -2.31 -37.54 10.79
CA VAL A 682 -1.86 -38.93 10.61
C VAL A 682 -3.05 -39.87 10.38
N GLU A 683 -4.13 -39.68 11.16
CA GLU A 683 -5.36 -40.48 11.04
C GLU A 683 -6.05 -40.25 9.69
N ASP A 684 -6.16 -38.99 9.27
CA ASP A 684 -6.78 -38.62 8.00
C ASP A 684 -5.94 -39.05 6.80
N THR A 685 -4.61 -39.00 6.92
CA THR A 685 -3.71 -39.46 5.87
C THR A 685 -3.79 -40.97 5.70
N GLU A 686 -3.90 -41.75 6.79
CA GLU A 686 -4.09 -43.19 6.71
C GLU A 686 -5.46 -43.56 6.12
N ALA A 687 -6.52 -42.86 6.51
CA ALA A 687 -7.84 -43.08 5.93
C ALA A 687 -7.87 -42.76 4.42
N ALA A 688 -7.24 -41.66 3.98
CA ALA A 688 -7.11 -41.34 2.56
C ALA A 688 -6.25 -42.37 1.81
N ARG A 689 -5.21 -42.90 2.45
CA ARG A 689 -4.35 -43.96 1.86
C ARG A 689 -5.12 -45.25 1.61
N LEU A 690 -6.08 -45.60 2.47
CA LEU A 690 -6.92 -46.80 2.31
C LEU A 690 -7.97 -46.62 1.20
N GLU A 691 -8.42 -45.39 0.95
CA GLU A 691 -9.35 -45.06 -0.13
C GLU A 691 -8.67 -44.84 -1.49
N ALA A 692 -7.37 -44.52 -1.48
CA ALA A 692 -6.57 -44.28 -2.68
C ALA A 692 -6.02 -45.58 -3.30
N GLU A 693 -6.03 -45.68 -4.64
CA GLU A 693 -5.47 -46.83 -5.38
C GLU A 693 -3.95 -47.01 -5.14
N ARG A 694 -3.23 -45.90 -4.92
CA ARG A 694 -1.81 -45.87 -4.61
C ARG A 694 -1.56 -44.89 -3.47
N PRO A 695 -0.64 -45.16 -2.53
CA PRO A 695 -0.27 -44.23 -1.47
C PRO A 695 0.14 -42.84 -1.98
N LEU A 696 0.72 -42.79 -3.19
CA LEU A 696 1.13 -41.56 -3.86
C LEU A 696 -0.05 -40.65 -4.22
N HIS A 697 -1.23 -41.20 -4.57
CA HIS A 697 -2.39 -40.40 -4.96
C HIS A 697 -2.94 -39.55 -3.81
N VAL A 698 -2.63 -39.89 -2.55
CA VAL A 698 -2.94 -39.03 -1.40
C VAL A 698 -2.09 -37.74 -1.43
N ILE A 699 -0.84 -37.84 -1.88
CA ILE A 699 0.05 -36.69 -2.08
C ILE A 699 -0.43 -35.86 -3.26
N GLU A 700 -0.56 -36.48 -4.44
CA GLU A 700 -0.93 -35.80 -5.69
C GLU A 700 -2.37 -35.27 -5.71
N GLY A 701 -3.26 -35.83 -4.88
CA GLY A 701 -4.65 -35.42 -4.75
C GLY A 701 -4.88 -34.44 -3.59
N PRO A 702 -5.42 -34.89 -2.44
CA PRO A 702 -5.89 -34.00 -1.38
C PRO A 702 -4.80 -33.15 -0.73
N LEU A 703 -3.56 -33.66 -0.59
CA LEU A 703 -2.48 -32.89 0.04
C LEU A 703 -2.00 -31.75 -0.88
N MET A 704 -1.76 -32.02 -2.17
CA MET A 704 -1.43 -30.99 -3.17
C MET A 704 -2.57 -29.99 -3.39
N ALA A 705 -3.83 -30.44 -3.39
CA ALA A 705 -4.97 -29.54 -3.47
C ALA A 705 -5.02 -28.55 -2.29
N GLY A 706 -4.77 -29.03 -1.07
CA GLY A 706 -4.64 -28.17 0.11
C GLY A 706 -3.48 -27.17 -0.01
N MET A 707 -2.33 -27.60 -0.55
CA MET A 707 -1.17 -26.72 -0.74
C MET A 707 -1.34 -25.69 -1.85
N ASN A 708 -2.08 -26.02 -2.92
CA ASN A 708 -2.43 -25.04 -3.95
C ASN A 708 -3.30 -23.92 -3.36
N VAL A 709 -4.28 -24.25 -2.50
CA VAL A 709 -5.09 -23.24 -1.80
C VAL A 709 -4.22 -22.38 -0.87
N VAL A 710 -3.27 -22.98 -0.15
CA VAL A 710 -2.28 -22.22 0.66
C VAL A 710 -1.44 -21.29 -0.22
N GLY A 711 -0.99 -21.76 -1.39
CA GLY A 711 -0.25 -20.97 -2.37
C GLY A 711 -1.07 -19.81 -2.96
N ASP A 712 -2.32 -20.05 -3.31
CA ASP A 712 -3.26 -19.04 -3.82
C ASP A 712 -3.55 -17.96 -2.77
N LEU A 713 -3.78 -18.37 -1.51
CA LEU A 713 -4.00 -17.44 -0.41
C LEU A 713 -2.74 -16.63 -0.08
N PHE A 714 -1.56 -17.24 -0.12
CA PHE A 714 -0.29 -16.54 0.08
C PHE A 714 0.01 -15.55 -1.07
N GLY A 715 -0.19 -15.97 -2.32
CA GLY A 715 -0.03 -15.11 -3.50
C GLY A 715 -1.03 -13.94 -3.55
N ALA A 716 -2.21 -14.12 -2.97
CA ALA A 716 -3.22 -13.07 -2.81
C ALA A 716 -3.04 -12.18 -1.56
N GLY A 717 -2.00 -12.42 -0.75
CA GLY A 717 -1.74 -11.67 0.49
C GLY A 717 -2.72 -11.97 1.64
N LYS A 718 -3.49 -13.05 1.55
CA LYS A 718 -4.50 -13.48 2.54
C LYS A 718 -3.98 -14.49 3.56
N MET A 719 -2.76 -15.00 3.37
CA MET A 719 -2.08 -15.93 4.25
C MET A 719 -0.62 -15.49 4.35
N PHE A 720 0.03 -15.65 5.51
CA PHE A 720 1.38 -15.16 5.75
C PHE A 720 2.39 -16.30 5.98
N LEU A 721 3.69 -16.01 5.87
CA LEU A 721 4.74 -17.02 5.94
C LEU A 721 4.66 -17.92 7.20
N PRO A 722 4.36 -17.43 8.42
CA PRO A 722 4.18 -18.31 9.59
C PRO A 722 3.06 -19.35 9.42
N GLN A 723 1.98 -18.97 8.74
CA GLN A 723 0.85 -19.84 8.45
C GLN A 723 1.20 -20.84 7.35
N VAL A 724 1.91 -20.40 6.31
CA VAL A 724 2.43 -21.27 5.24
C VAL A 724 3.38 -22.33 5.80
N VAL A 725 4.27 -21.95 6.72
CA VAL A 725 5.18 -22.89 7.42
C VAL A 725 4.38 -23.85 8.31
N LYS A 726 3.31 -23.40 8.95
CA LYS A 726 2.42 -24.27 9.73
C LYS A 726 1.69 -25.29 8.84
N SER A 727 1.25 -24.90 7.65
CA SER A 727 0.67 -25.79 6.63
C SER A 727 1.71 -26.77 6.08
N ALA A 728 2.95 -26.31 5.86
CA ALA A 728 4.10 -27.15 5.49
C ALA A 728 4.34 -28.29 6.48
N ARG A 729 4.20 -28.02 7.78
CA ARG A 729 4.35 -29.02 8.83
C ARG A 729 3.28 -30.11 8.73
N VAL A 730 2.02 -29.73 8.47
CA VAL A 730 0.92 -30.65 8.24
C VAL A 730 1.20 -31.52 7.01
N MET A 731 1.65 -30.91 5.90
CA MET A 731 2.08 -31.59 4.67
C MET A 731 3.19 -32.62 4.94
N LYS A 732 4.28 -32.21 5.59
CA LYS A 732 5.42 -33.10 5.90
C LYS A 732 5.02 -34.27 6.80
N GLN A 733 4.21 -34.04 7.83
CA GLN A 733 3.74 -35.12 8.72
C GLN A 733 2.87 -36.14 7.98
N ALA A 734 2.00 -35.68 7.09
CA ALA A 734 1.22 -36.56 6.22
C ALA A 734 2.13 -37.39 5.29
N VAL A 735 3.06 -36.74 4.58
CA VAL A 735 3.99 -37.43 3.68
C VAL A 735 4.88 -38.42 4.43
N ALA A 736 5.41 -38.05 5.60
CA ALA A 736 6.24 -38.93 6.43
C ALA A 736 5.51 -40.22 6.83
N HIS A 737 4.21 -40.14 7.12
CA HIS A 737 3.37 -41.31 7.37
C HIS A 737 3.21 -42.20 6.11
N LEU A 738 3.17 -41.60 4.92
CA LEU A 738 3.03 -42.32 3.65
C LEU A 738 4.34 -42.97 3.14
N ILE A 739 5.51 -42.49 3.55
CA ILE A 739 6.83 -42.97 3.06
C ILE A 739 6.97 -44.50 3.11
N PRO A 740 6.70 -45.21 4.22
CA PRO A 740 6.85 -46.67 4.29
C PRO A 740 5.94 -47.42 3.29
N TYR A 741 4.77 -46.86 2.99
CA TYR A 741 3.81 -47.43 2.05
C TYR A 741 4.19 -47.11 0.60
N ILE A 742 4.67 -45.89 0.34
CA ILE A 742 5.20 -45.49 -0.96
C ILE A 742 6.44 -46.32 -1.31
N GLU A 743 7.33 -46.61 -0.36
CA GLU A 743 8.50 -47.47 -0.58
C GLU A 743 8.12 -48.93 -0.85
N ALA A 744 7.04 -49.42 -0.25
CA ALA A 744 6.47 -50.73 -0.56
C ALA A 744 5.81 -50.76 -1.97
N ASP A 745 5.16 -49.67 -2.37
CA ASP A 745 4.47 -49.50 -3.67
C ASP A 745 5.45 -49.18 -4.82
N LYS A 746 6.60 -48.57 -4.53
CA LYS A 746 7.70 -48.23 -5.47
C LYS A 746 8.34 -49.44 -6.17
N ARG A 747 7.98 -50.69 -5.81
CA ARG A 747 8.28 -51.88 -6.63
C ARG A 747 7.43 -51.96 -7.89
N ALA A 748 6.44 -51.07 -8.05
CA ALA A 748 5.49 -51.02 -9.17
C ALA A 748 5.37 -49.61 -9.80
N GLY A 749 6.49 -49.01 -10.22
CA GLY A 749 6.59 -48.07 -11.36
C GLY A 749 5.76 -46.77 -11.37
N ASP A 750 6.50 -45.65 -11.42
CA ASP A 750 6.13 -44.26 -11.72
C ASP A 750 5.44 -43.41 -10.63
N SER A 751 6.24 -42.49 -10.06
CA SER A 751 5.80 -41.21 -9.45
C SER A 751 6.61 -40.08 -10.10
N GLN A 752 5.98 -39.08 -10.73
CA GLN A 752 6.67 -37.89 -11.25
C GLN A 752 6.51 -36.72 -10.27
N SER A 753 7.60 -36.15 -9.77
CA SER A 753 7.57 -34.93 -8.96
C SER A 753 7.26 -33.69 -9.82
N ALA A 754 6.83 -32.59 -9.19
CA ALA A 754 6.61 -31.31 -9.88
C ALA A 754 7.91 -30.70 -10.46
N GLY A 755 9.06 -31.23 -10.06
CA GLY A 755 10.39 -30.81 -10.46
C GLY A 755 11.38 -30.95 -9.31
N LYS A 756 12.66 -31.08 -9.61
CA LYS A 756 13.75 -31.18 -8.64
C LYS A 756 14.65 -29.96 -8.68
N ILE A 757 14.93 -29.39 -7.52
CA ILE A 757 15.69 -28.14 -7.39
C ILE A 757 16.91 -28.38 -6.50
N VAL A 758 18.10 -28.10 -7.03
CA VAL A 758 19.32 -28.04 -6.21
C VAL A 758 19.50 -26.63 -5.70
N MET A 759 19.58 -26.47 -4.39
CA MET A 759 19.78 -25.17 -3.73
C MET A 759 21.12 -25.14 -2.98
N ALA A 760 21.82 -24.02 -3.05
CA ALA A 760 23.08 -23.84 -2.34
C ALA A 760 23.34 -22.37 -2.00
N THR A 761 23.92 -22.11 -0.82
CA THR A 761 24.60 -20.84 -0.57
C THR A 761 26.01 -20.92 -1.16
N VAL A 762 26.35 -19.94 -2.00
CA VAL A 762 27.56 -19.98 -2.83
C VAL A 762 28.84 -19.98 -1.99
N LYS A 763 29.95 -20.36 -2.63
CA LYS A 763 31.26 -20.49 -2.03
C LYS A 763 31.64 -19.27 -1.18
N GLY A 764 32.19 -19.52 0.01
CA GLY A 764 32.64 -18.50 0.95
C GLY A 764 31.55 -17.73 1.69
N ASP A 765 30.26 -17.98 1.42
CA ASP A 765 29.14 -17.41 2.15
C ASP A 765 28.45 -18.47 3.04
N VAL A 766 28.06 -18.06 4.23
CA VAL A 766 27.57 -18.94 5.32
C VAL A 766 26.10 -18.75 5.66
N HIS A 767 25.44 -17.75 5.06
CA HIS A 767 24.08 -17.39 5.46
C HIS A 767 23.04 -18.20 4.68
N ASP A 768 22.11 -18.83 5.41
CA ASP A 768 21.16 -19.79 4.84
C ASP A 768 19.70 -19.59 5.24
N ILE A 769 19.36 -18.65 6.13
CA ILE A 769 17.98 -18.46 6.61
C ILE A 769 16.99 -18.27 5.44
N GLY A 770 17.25 -17.29 4.56
CA GLY A 770 16.40 -17.06 3.39
C GLY A 770 16.35 -18.24 2.42
N LYS A 771 17.47 -18.95 2.22
CA LYS A 771 17.53 -20.18 1.42
C LYS A 771 16.64 -21.27 2.02
N ASN A 772 16.68 -21.46 3.33
CA ASN A 772 15.90 -22.47 4.04
C ASN A 772 14.41 -22.16 3.95
N ILE A 773 14.02 -20.88 4.07
CA ILE A 773 12.64 -20.43 3.86
C ILE A 773 12.17 -20.77 2.43
N VAL A 774 12.96 -20.40 1.41
CA VAL A 774 12.62 -20.71 0.00
C VAL A 774 12.54 -22.23 -0.22
N GLY A 775 13.45 -23.00 0.35
CA GLY A 775 13.44 -24.47 0.28
C GLY A 775 12.17 -25.07 0.90
N VAL A 776 11.73 -24.56 2.05
CA VAL A 776 10.47 -24.98 2.68
C VAL A 776 9.28 -24.60 1.82
N VAL A 777 9.20 -23.36 1.31
CA VAL A 777 8.11 -22.88 0.46
C VAL A 777 8.03 -23.63 -0.89
N LEU A 778 9.16 -23.99 -1.50
CA LEU A 778 9.15 -24.81 -2.71
C LEU A 778 8.78 -26.27 -2.39
N GLY A 779 9.31 -26.85 -1.30
CA GLY A 779 8.92 -28.19 -0.86
C GLY A 779 7.43 -28.31 -0.54
N CYS A 780 6.84 -27.24 -0.01
CA CYS A 780 5.39 -27.08 0.19
C CYS A 780 4.57 -27.22 -1.10
N ASN A 781 5.13 -26.84 -2.24
CA ASN A 781 4.45 -26.82 -3.53
C ASN A 781 4.81 -28.04 -4.40
N GLY A 782 5.25 -29.15 -3.77
CA GLY A 782 5.48 -30.43 -4.45
C GLY A 782 6.83 -30.60 -5.14
N TYR A 783 7.77 -29.65 -4.96
CA TYR A 783 9.12 -29.73 -5.51
C TYR A 783 10.05 -30.58 -4.61
N GLU A 784 10.95 -31.36 -5.21
CA GLU A 784 12.00 -32.08 -4.48
C GLU A 784 13.22 -31.15 -4.30
N ILE A 785 13.55 -30.80 -3.05
CA ILE A 785 14.65 -29.87 -2.74
C ILE A 785 15.89 -30.63 -2.29
N VAL A 786 16.99 -30.43 -3.02
CA VAL A 786 18.32 -30.91 -2.64
C VAL A 786 19.14 -29.72 -2.16
N ASP A 787 19.18 -29.51 -0.84
CA ASP A 787 19.94 -28.44 -0.22
C ASP A 787 21.38 -28.90 0.08
N LEU A 788 22.35 -28.23 -0.56
CA LEU A 788 23.78 -28.54 -0.40
C LEU A 788 24.43 -27.82 0.80
N GLY A 789 23.66 -26.97 1.49
CA GLY A 789 24.12 -26.16 2.60
C GLY A 789 24.83 -24.88 2.15
N VAL A 790 25.87 -24.53 2.90
CA VAL A 790 26.59 -23.25 2.75
C VAL A 790 28.04 -23.43 2.34
N MET A 791 28.67 -22.36 1.87
CA MET A 791 30.03 -22.33 1.34
C MET A 791 30.27 -23.37 0.23
N VAL A 792 29.26 -23.61 -0.62
CA VAL A 792 29.31 -24.71 -1.57
C VAL A 792 30.08 -24.30 -2.83
N PRO A 793 31.17 -25.01 -3.20
CA PRO A 793 31.91 -24.71 -4.43
C PRO A 793 31.06 -24.93 -5.68
N ALA A 794 31.26 -24.09 -6.71
CA ALA A 794 30.53 -24.18 -7.98
C ALA A 794 30.52 -25.60 -8.55
N GLN A 795 31.67 -26.29 -8.58
CA GLN A 795 31.77 -27.65 -9.10
C GLN A 795 30.87 -28.64 -8.34
N LYS A 796 30.78 -28.54 -7.00
CA LYS A 796 29.91 -29.41 -6.19
C LYS A 796 28.43 -29.15 -6.47
N ILE A 797 28.05 -27.89 -6.71
CA ILE A 797 26.68 -27.53 -7.11
C ILE A 797 26.31 -28.19 -8.44
N LEU A 798 27.20 -28.10 -9.43
CA LEU A 798 26.97 -28.65 -10.76
C LEU A 798 27.01 -30.19 -10.77
N ASP A 799 27.92 -30.79 -10.00
CA ASP A 799 27.98 -32.25 -9.83
C ASP A 799 26.69 -32.78 -9.20
N ALA A 800 26.22 -32.14 -8.13
CA ALA A 800 24.95 -32.49 -7.50
C ALA A 800 23.75 -32.31 -8.45
N ALA A 801 23.73 -31.23 -9.24
CA ALA A 801 22.68 -31.01 -10.24
C ALA A 801 22.62 -32.14 -11.29
N ARG A 802 23.78 -32.68 -11.69
CA ARG A 802 23.86 -33.85 -12.59
C ARG A 802 23.50 -35.15 -11.89
N GLU A 803 24.04 -35.38 -10.71
CA GLU A 803 23.81 -36.58 -9.90
C GLU A 803 22.33 -36.77 -9.59
N HIS A 804 21.69 -35.71 -9.13
CA HIS A 804 20.28 -35.74 -8.74
C HIS A 804 19.33 -35.55 -9.92
N LYS A 805 19.84 -35.22 -11.13
CA LYS A 805 19.07 -34.84 -12.32
C LYS A 805 18.11 -33.68 -11.99
N ALA A 806 18.67 -32.58 -11.50
CA ALA A 806 17.91 -31.40 -11.15
C ALA A 806 17.32 -30.71 -12.38
N ASP A 807 16.13 -30.17 -12.24
CA ASP A 807 15.43 -29.38 -13.25
C ASP A 807 15.73 -27.88 -13.11
N ILE A 808 16.14 -27.41 -11.92
CA ILE A 808 16.53 -26.02 -11.62
C ILE A 808 17.72 -26.00 -10.64
N ILE A 809 18.62 -25.02 -10.79
CA ILE A 809 19.62 -24.65 -9.77
C ILE A 809 19.24 -23.31 -9.13
N GLY A 810 19.19 -23.24 -7.81
CA GLY A 810 18.98 -22.01 -7.04
C GLY A 810 20.21 -21.63 -6.21
N LEU A 811 20.67 -20.38 -6.34
CA LEU A 811 21.82 -19.84 -5.62
C LEU A 811 21.40 -18.76 -4.62
N SER A 812 21.95 -18.83 -3.41
CA SER A 812 21.77 -17.84 -2.35
C SER A 812 23.08 -17.12 -2.01
N GLY A 813 23.01 -15.82 -1.67
CA GLY A 813 24.15 -15.03 -1.20
C GLY A 813 23.73 -13.78 -0.43
N LEU A 814 24.43 -13.48 0.67
CA LEU A 814 24.21 -12.35 1.56
C LEU A 814 25.30 -11.27 1.44
N ILE A 815 26.55 -11.66 1.17
CA ILE A 815 27.66 -10.71 1.10
C ILE A 815 27.99 -10.32 -0.34
N THR A 816 28.63 -9.18 -0.50
CA THR A 816 29.01 -8.65 -1.82
C THR A 816 29.85 -9.62 -2.66
N PRO A 817 30.89 -10.30 -2.12
CA PRO A 817 31.68 -11.27 -2.88
C PRO A 817 30.87 -12.42 -3.47
N SER A 818 29.73 -12.78 -2.86
CA SER A 818 28.85 -13.86 -3.32
C SER A 818 28.28 -13.60 -4.72
N LEU A 819 28.13 -12.33 -5.11
CA LEU A 819 27.64 -11.95 -6.43
C LEU A 819 28.60 -12.39 -7.55
N GLU A 820 29.92 -12.33 -7.31
CA GLU A 820 30.91 -12.80 -8.27
C GLU A 820 30.89 -14.32 -8.39
N GLU A 821 30.72 -15.02 -7.27
CA GLU A 821 30.61 -16.48 -7.26
C GLU A 821 29.36 -16.94 -8.02
N MET A 822 28.22 -16.24 -7.89
CA MET A 822 27.02 -16.52 -8.70
C MET A 822 27.27 -16.33 -10.19
N ALA A 823 27.98 -15.26 -10.59
CA ALA A 823 28.38 -15.06 -11.98
C ALA A 823 29.36 -16.14 -12.46
N HIS A 824 30.25 -16.62 -11.59
CA HIS A 824 31.15 -17.75 -11.87
C HIS A 824 30.36 -19.05 -12.09
N VAL A 825 29.36 -19.35 -11.26
CA VAL A 825 28.48 -20.52 -11.47
C VAL A 825 27.77 -20.43 -12.82
N ALA A 826 27.23 -19.27 -13.19
CA ALA A 826 26.59 -19.08 -14.50
C ALA A 826 27.56 -19.35 -15.68
N LYS A 827 28.80 -18.82 -15.62
CA LYS A 827 29.86 -19.11 -16.61
C LYS A 827 30.17 -20.60 -16.69
N GLU A 828 30.21 -21.26 -15.54
CA GLU A 828 30.57 -22.67 -15.45
C GLU A 828 29.43 -23.59 -15.93
N MET A 829 28.17 -23.21 -15.67
CA MET A 829 26.99 -23.84 -16.27
C MET A 829 27.04 -23.77 -17.79
N GLN A 830 27.36 -22.61 -18.37
CA GLN A 830 27.55 -22.44 -19.81
C GLN A 830 28.68 -23.33 -20.34
N ARG A 831 29.86 -23.28 -19.69
CA ARG A 831 31.04 -24.05 -20.09
C ARG A 831 30.79 -25.56 -20.08
N GLN A 832 30.00 -26.02 -19.12
CA GLN A 832 29.67 -27.44 -18.91
C GLN A 832 28.38 -27.88 -19.65
N GLY A 833 27.75 -27.00 -20.42
CA GLY A 833 26.61 -27.31 -21.28
C GLY A 833 25.31 -27.62 -20.53
N PHE A 834 25.07 -26.97 -19.39
CA PHE A 834 23.77 -27.05 -18.72
C PHE A 834 22.70 -26.31 -19.55
N THR A 835 21.46 -26.82 -19.50
CA THR A 835 20.30 -26.22 -20.19
C THR A 835 19.14 -25.86 -19.26
N ILE A 836 19.31 -26.17 -17.96
CA ILE A 836 18.31 -25.94 -16.92
C ILE A 836 18.36 -24.49 -16.43
N PRO A 837 17.24 -23.92 -15.95
CA PRO A 837 17.20 -22.55 -15.43
C PRO A 837 18.07 -22.35 -14.18
N LEU A 838 18.54 -21.12 -14.01
CA LEU A 838 19.30 -20.66 -12.85
C LEU A 838 18.50 -19.58 -12.09
N LEU A 839 18.20 -19.83 -10.81
CA LEU A 839 17.56 -18.87 -9.90
C LEU A 839 18.63 -18.19 -9.05
N ILE A 840 18.53 -16.86 -8.94
CA ILE A 840 19.43 -16.01 -8.14
C ILE A 840 18.61 -15.32 -7.04
N GLY A 841 19.04 -15.46 -5.79
CA GLY A 841 18.42 -14.80 -4.63
C GLY A 841 19.40 -14.51 -3.49
N GLY A 842 18.92 -13.79 -2.47
CA GLY A 842 19.67 -13.36 -1.28
C GLY A 842 19.90 -11.85 -1.21
N ALA A 843 20.29 -11.32 -0.04
CA ALA A 843 20.17 -9.89 0.30
C ALA A 843 20.98 -8.94 -0.62
N THR A 844 22.13 -9.39 -1.16
CA THR A 844 22.95 -8.57 -2.06
C THR A 844 22.52 -8.66 -3.52
N THR A 845 21.61 -9.57 -3.85
CA THR A 845 21.15 -9.78 -5.23
C THR A 845 20.07 -8.77 -5.62
N SER A 846 20.03 -8.38 -6.89
CA SER A 846 19.04 -7.45 -7.43
C SER A 846 18.80 -7.70 -8.91
N LEU A 847 17.64 -7.27 -9.41
CA LEU A 847 17.29 -7.33 -10.83
C LEU A 847 18.40 -6.72 -11.70
N ALA A 848 18.86 -5.53 -11.33
CA ALA A 848 19.89 -4.81 -12.07
C ALA A 848 21.23 -5.55 -12.07
N HIS A 849 21.67 -6.09 -10.92
CA HIS A 849 22.92 -6.84 -10.86
C HIS A 849 22.84 -8.13 -11.70
N THR A 850 21.77 -8.90 -11.53
CA THR A 850 21.57 -10.16 -12.27
C THR A 850 21.54 -9.92 -13.77
N ALA A 851 20.78 -8.91 -14.23
CA ALA A 851 20.71 -8.53 -15.64
C ALA A 851 22.05 -8.05 -16.20
N VAL A 852 22.87 -7.30 -15.44
CA VAL A 852 24.11 -6.72 -15.97
C VAL A 852 25.31 -7.67 -15.87
N LYS A 853 25.37 -8.50 -14.82
CA LYS A 853 26.59 -9.23 -14.43
C LYS A 853 26.47 -10.75 -14.41
N ILE A 854 25.27 -11.33 -14.28
CA ILE A 854 25.08 -12.78 -14.18
C ILE A 854 24.49 -13.35 -15.47
N GLU A 855 23.28 -12.90 -15.86
CA GLU A 855 22.54 -13.39 -17.03
C GLU A 855 23.36 -13.38 -18.34
N PRO A 856 24.21 -12.38 -18.64
CA PRO A 856 25.03 -12.40 -19.86
C PRO A 856 26.03 -13.55 -19.96
N ASN A 857 26.28 -14.29 -18.88
CA ASN A 857 27.23 -15.41 -18.87
C ASN A 857 26.58 -16.78 -19.10
N TYR A 858 25.26 -16.87 -19.23
CA TYR A 858 24.54 -18.13 -19.42
C TYR A 858 23.36 -17.93 -20.39
N GLU A 859 23.31 -18.74 -21.45
CA GLU A 859 22.35 -18.54 -22.54
C GLU A 859 20.91 -18.99 -22.19
N HIS A 860 20.75 -19.86 -21.19
CA HIS A 860 19.46 -20.34 -20.72
C HIS A 860 18.89 -19.42 -19.61
N PRO A 861 17.61 -19.56 -19.23
CA PRO A 861 16.95 -18.61 -18.33
C PRO A 861 17.70 -18.42 -17.01
N VAL A 862 18.06 -17.16 -16.70
CA VAL A 862 18.58 -16.73 -15.39
C VAL A 862 17.58 -15.77 -14.77
N VAL A 863 16.95 -16.17 -13.67
CA VAL A 863 15.84 -15.41 -13.06
C VAL A 863 16.22 -14.95 -11.67
N TYR A 864 16.13 -13.65 -11.42
CA TYR A 864 16.24 -13.06 -10.10
C TYR A 864 14.89 -13.19 -9.41
N VAL A 865 14.90 -13.80 -8.23
CA VAL A 865 13.72 -13.98 -7.41
C VAL A 865 13.92 -13.16 -6.13
N LYS A 866 13.04 -12.17 -5.95
CA LYS A 866 13.16 -11.19 -4.85
C LYS A 866 12.98 -11.84 -3.47
N ASP A 867 12.00 -12.72 -3.34
CA ASP A 867 11.54 -13.29 -2.07
C ASP A 867 10.93 -14.69 -2.30
N ALA A 868 10.68 -15.42 -1.20
CA ALA A 868 10.17 -16.79 -1.26
C ALA A 868 8.76 -16.91 -1.86
N SER A 869 7.93 -15.86 -1.77
CA SER A 869 6.55 -15.89 -2.28
C SER A 869 6.50 -15.99 -3.80
N ARG A 870 7.45 -15.35 -4.48
CA ARG A 870 7.54 -15.34 -5.94
C ARG A 870 8.25 -16.57 -6.50
N ALA A 871 9.00 -17.30 -5.66
CA ALA A 871 9.78 -18.46 -6.09
C ALA A 871 8.90 -19.56 -6.71
N VAL A 872 7.72 -19.80 -6.14
CA VAL A 872 6.78 -20.84 -6.62
C VAL A 872 6.29 -20.53 -8.03
N GLY A 873 5.78 -19.31 -8.26
CA GLY A 873 5.27 -18.90 -9.57
C GLY A 873 6.35 -18.95 -10.65
N VAL A 874 7.57 -18.53 -10.31
CA VAL A 874 8.73 -18.58 -11.22
C VAL A 874 9.09 -20.03 -11.57
N CYS A 875 9.19 -20.92 -10.59
CA CYS A 875 9.49 -22.34 -10.83
C CYS A 875 8.41 -23.01 -11.69
N THR A 876 7.13 -22.74 -11.41
CA THR A 876 6.00 -23.31 -12.16
C THR A 876 6.02 -22.88 -13.62
N GLN A 877 6.30 -21.60 -13.90
CA GLN A 877 6.41 -21.11 -15.27
C GLN A 877 7.63 -21.68 -15.99
N LEU A 878 8.77 -21.83 -15.31
CA LEU A 878 10.01 -22.35 -15.88
C LEU A 878 9.97 -23.85 -16.19
N LEU A 879 9.17 -24.64 -15.46
CA LEU A 879 9.00 -26.07 -15.68
C LEU A 879 7.81 -26.42 -16.58
N SER A 880 6.91 -25.47 -16.83
CA SER A 880 5.78 -25.66 -17.76
C SER A 880 6.26 -25.79 -19.21
N GLY A 881 5.84 -26.86 -19.90
CA GLY A 881 6.14 -27.08 -21.31
C GLY A 881 5.55 -26.02 -22.26
N GLU A 882 4.51 -25.30 -21.83
CA GLU A 882 3.83 -24.26 -22.63
C GLU A 882 4.29 -22.84 -22.27
N LEU A 883 4.53 -22.57 -20.98
CA LEU A 883 4.79 -21.20 -20.48
C LEU A 883 6.28 -20.84 -20.46
N ARG A 884 7.19 -21.83 -20.40
CA ARG A 884 8.62 -21.61 -20.19
C ARG A 884 9.23 -20.66 -21.21
N ASP A 885 8.96 -20.86 -22.50
CA ASP A 885 9.61 -20.08 -23.56
C ASP A 885 9.09 -18.63 -23.60
N ALA A 886 7.79 -18.44 -23.37
CA ALA A 886 7.17 -17.12 -23.28
C ALA A 886 7.71 -16.34 -22.08
N PHE A 887 7.75 -16.97 -20.90
CA PHE A 887 8.27 -16.35 -19.69
C PHE A 887 9.77 -16.05 -19.80
N ALA A 888 10.57 -16.97 -20.33
CA ALA A 888 12.00 -16.73 -20.55
C ALA A 888 12.25 -15.56 -21.52
N ALA A 889 11.42 -15.39 -22.55
CA ALA A 889 11.50 -14.26 -23.46
C ALA A 889 11.13 -12.94 -22.79
N GLU A 890 10.10 -12.93 -21.95
CA GLU A 890 9.69 -11.78 -21.14
C GLU A 890 10.80 -11.33 -20.19
N VAL A 891 11.37 -12.26 -19.42
CA VAL A 891 12.47 -11.96 -18.48
C VAL A 891 13.69 -11.40 -19.21
N ARG A 892 14.07 -11.99 -20.37
CA ARG A 892 15.18 -11.46 -21.18
C ARG A 892 14.90 -10.05 -21.71
N ALA A 893 13.66 -9.75 -22.09
CA ALA A 893 13.28 -8.42 -22.56
C ALA A 893 13.37 -7.38 -21.42
N ASP A 894 12.85 -7.70 -20.24
CA ASP A 894 12.95 -6.86 -19.05
C ASP A 894 14.42 -6.62 -18.65
N TYR A 895 15.25 -7.67 -18.70
CA TYR A 895 16.69 -7.55 -18.41
C TYR A 895 17.43 -6.72 -19.44
N ALA A 896 17.06 -6.81 -20.72
CA ALA A 896 17.63 -5.98 -21.77
C ALA A 896 17.27 -4.49 -21.56
N GLN A 897 16.03 -4.20 -21.19
CA GLN A 897 15.59 -2.85 -20.85
C GLN A 897 16.31 -2.31 -19.60
N THR A 898 16.42 -3.13 -18.56
CA THR A 898 17.13 -2.80 -17.32
C THR A 898 18.61 -2.52 -17.58
N ARG A 899 19.28 -3.34 -18.39
CA ARG A 899 20.66 -3.10 -18.85
C ARG A 899 20.80 -1.78 -19.61
N ALA A 900 19.90 -1.52 -20.56
CA ALA A 900 19.92 -0.29 -21.36
C ALA A 900 19.71 0.96 -20.48
N ARG A 901 18.79 0.91 -19.52
CA ARG A 901 18.56 1.97 -18.52
C ARG A 901 19.79 2.18 -17.64
N HIS A 902 20.40 1.10 -17.15
CA HIS A 902 21.61 1.16 -16.32
C HIS A 902 22.82 1.76 -17.09
N LEU A 903 22.96 1.43 -18.38
CA LEU A 903 24.00 1.99 -19.24
C LEU A 903 23.76 3.48 -19.56
N LYS A 904 22.49 3.92 -19.69
CA LYS A 904 22.15 5.34 -19.89
C LYS A 904 22.37 6.20 -18.64
N HIS A 905 22.10 5.68 -17.44
CA HIS A 905 22.36 6.41 -16.18
C HIS A 905 23.85 6.54 -15.83
N LYS A 906 24.76 5.94 -16.61
CA LYS A 906 26.19 6.00 -16.34
C LYS A 906 26.84 7.35 -16.68
N SER A 907 26.14 8.28 -17.35
CA SER A 907 26.75 9.52 -17.87
C SER A 907 26.69 10.77 -17.00
N ASP A 908 25.83 10.91 -15.98
CA ASP A 908 25.44 12.27 -15.53
C ASP A 908 25.68 12.68 -14.07
N THR A 909 26.56 12.00 -13.32
CA THR A 909 27.13 12.59 -12.09
C THR A 909 28.61 12.91 -12.29
N ALA A 910 28.94 14.21 -12.35
CA ALA A 910 30.33 14.66 -12.36
C ALA A 910 31.04 14.16 -11.07
N ARG A 911 32.07 13.35 -11.23
CA ARG A 911 32.91 12.84 -10.13
C ARG A 911 34.26 13.55 -10.14
N LEU A 912 34.77 13.80 -8.94
CA LEU A 912 36.04 14.45 -8.68
C LEU A 912 37.18 13.44 -8.80
N THR A 913 38.37 13.93 -9.15
CA THR A 913 39.60 13.15 -8.94
C THR A 913 39.80 12.89 -7.45
N LEU A 914 40.53 11.84 -7.09
CA LEU A 914 40.86 11.54 -5.70
C LEU A 914 41.58 12.72 -5.03
N ALA A 915 42.43 13.43 -5.78
CA ALA A 915 43.15 14.60 -5.29
C ALA A 915 42.18 15.74 -4.92
N ASP A 916 41.21 16.04 -5.80
CA ASP A 916 40.20 17.06 -5.54
C ASP A 916 39.26 16.66 -4.38
N ALA A 917 38.90 15.37 -4.30
CA ALA A 917 38.09 14.85 -3.20
C ALA A 917 38.83 14.95 -1.85
N ARG A 918 40.14 14.66 -1.81
CA ARG A 918 41.00 14.86 -0.62
C ARG A 918 41.13 16.33 -0.24
N ALA A 919 41.17 17.23 -1.22
CA ALA A 919 41.19 18.67 -0.97
C ALA A 919 39.87 19.16 -0.34
N ASN A 920 38.74 18.53 -0.67
CA ASN A 920 37.42 18.80 -0.08
C ASN A 920 37.06 17.86 1.09
N LYS A 921 38.05 17.42 1.88
CA LYS A 921 37.82 16.55 3.05
C LYS A 921 37.05 17.25 4.17
N PHE A 922 36.52 16.48 5.13
CA PHE A 922 35.88 17.06 6.31
C PHE A 922 36.92 17.78 7.18
N GLY A 923 36.72 19.08 7.40
CA GLY A 923 37.63 19.92 8.16
C GLY A 923 37.24 19.97 9.63
N ILE A 924 38.05 19.38 10.51
CA ILE A 924 37.89 19.46 11.97
C ILE A 924 38.91 20.47 12.51
N ASP A 925 38.46 21.39 13.36
CA ASP A 925 39.36 22.26 14.12
C ASP A 925 39.97 21.48 15.30
N TRP A 926 41.04 20.74 15.00
CA TRP A 926 41.80 19.96 15.96
C TRP A 926 42.41 20.80 17.10
N ALA A 927 42.57 22.12 16.94
CA ALA A 927 43.04 22.97 18.03
C ALA A 927 41.97 23.15 19.14
N SER A 928 40.69 23.00 18.79
CA SER A 928 39.54 23.14 19.69
C SER A 928 39.04 21.79 20.27
N TYR A 929 39.59 20.66 19.81
CA TYR A 929 39.14 19.33 20.18
C TYR A 929 40.27 18.50 20.78
N THR A 930 40.04 17.94 21.97
CA THR A 930 40.95 16.97 22.60
C THR A 930 40.33 15.58 22.49
N PRO A 931 40.95 14.65 21.72
CA PRO A 931 40.44 13.28 21.65
C PRO A 931 40.40 12.60 23.03
N PRO A 932 39.33 11.85 23.35
CA PRO A 932 39.19 11.21 24.65
C PRO A 932 40.16 10.03 24.79
N VAL A 933 40.89 10.00 25.89
CA VAL A 933 41.79 8.89 26.25
C VAL A 933 40.98 7.73 26.84
N PRO A 934 41.15 6.48 26.36
CA PRO A 934 40.50 5.32 26.95
C PRO A 934 40.86 5.08 28.42
N ASN A 935 39.85 4.80 29.26
CA ASN A 935 40.07 4.38 30.66
C ASN A 935 40.83 3.05 30.77
N GLN A 936 40.56 2.11 29.85
CA GLN A 936 41.09 0.76 29.86
C GLN A 936 41.63 0.36 28.47
N PRO A 937 42.81 0.88 28.06
CA PRO A 937 43.43 0.52 26.78
C PRO A 937 43.86 -0.94 26.74
N GLY A 938 44.05 -1.49 25.53
CA GLY A 938 44.42 -2.89 25.30
C GLY A 938 43.24 -3.81 24.98
N VAL A 939 43.53 -5.11 24.86
CA VAL A 939 42.57 -6.15 24.44
C VAL A 939 41.87 -6.77 25.65
N HIS A 940 40.56 -6.93 25.55
CA HIS A 940 39.67 -7.49 26.56
C HIS A 940 38.86 -8.65 25.96
N VAL A 941 38.78 -9.77 26.68
CA VAL A 941 38.04 -10.97 26.25
C VAL A 941 36.93 -11.28 27.24
N LEU A 942 35.72 -11.46 26.73
CA LEU A 942 34.51 -11.82 27.48
C LEU A 942 34.01 -13.17 26.96
N LYS A 943 33.90 -14.16 27.85
CA LYS A 943 33.37 -15.51 27.55
C LYS A 943 32.23 -15.84 28.48
N ALA A 944 31.33 -16.73 28.05
CA ALA A 944 30.10 -17.06 28.76
C ALA A 944 29.37 -15.80 29.26
N TYR A 945 29.20 -14.83 28.36
CA TYR A 945 28.55 -13.57 28.70
C TYR A 945 27.06 -13.81 28.97
N ASP A 946 26.54 -13.12 29.98
CA ASP A 946 25.16 -13.27 30.44
C ASP A 946 24.17 -12.86 29.35
N LEU A 947 23.45 -13.84 28.79
CA LEU A 947 22.47 -13.63 27.73
C LEU A 947 21.34 -12.69 28.17
N ALA A 948 20.96 -12.69 29.46
CA ALA A 948 19.87 -11.84 29.95
C ALA A 948 20.17 -10.35 29.74
N LYS A 949 21.44 -9.95 29.85
CA LYS A 949 21.86 -8.57 29.58
C LYS A 949 21.77 -8.19 28.11
N LEU A 950 21.95 -9.16 27.22
CA LEU A 950 21.85 -8.93 25.78
C LEU A 950 20.39 -8.74 25.36
N VAL A 951 19.46 -9.48 25.98
CA VAL A 951 18.02 -9.37 25.71
C VAL A 951 17.49 -7.94 25.86
N GLU A 952 18.02 -7.18 26.82
CA GLU A 952 17.63 -5.78 27.09
C GLU A 952 17.93 -4.83 25.90
N THR A 953 18.82 -5.23 24.99
CA THR A 953 19.31 -4.40 23.88
C THR A 953 18.94 -4.94 22.49
N ILE A 954 18.01 -5.90 22.41
CA ILE A 954 17.56 -6.46 21.14
C ILE A 954 16.74 -5.42 20.36
N ASP A 955 17.11 -5.19 19.09
CA ASP A 955 16.20 -4.64 18.08
C ASP A 955 15.42 -5.78 17.42
N TRP A 956 14.12 -5.80 17.68
CA TRP A 956 13.19 -6.79 17.15
C TRP A 956 12.72 -6.47 15.73
N THR A 957 12.98 -5.28 15.20
CA THR A 957 12.54 -4.91 13.85
C THR A 957 13.09 -5.85 12.78
N PRO A 958 14.39 -6.17 12.75
CA PRO A 958 14.91 -7.09 11.74
C PRO A 958 14.59 -8.56 12.06
N PHE A 959 14.16 -8.89 13.29
CA PHE A 959 13.59 -10.21 13.57
C PHE A 959 12.33 -10.44 12.74
N PHE A 960 11.37 -9.50 12.77
CA PHE A 960 10.15 -9.62 11.97
C PHE A 960 10.41 -9.58 10.46
N ALA A 961 11.36 -8.74 10.02
CA ALA A 961 11.75 -8.69 8.61
C ALA A 961 12.26 -10.05 8.08
N SER A 962 13.04 -10.79 8.88
CA SER A 962 13.49 -12.15 8.53
C SER A 962 12.35 -13.15 8.33
N TRP A 963 11.17 -12.85 8.87
CA TRP A 963 9.95 -13.65 8.76
C TRP A 963 8.95 -13.09 7.75
N GLU A 964 9.37 -12.16 6.89
CA GLU A 964 8.53 -11.46 5.89
C GLU A 964 7.34 -10.70 6.51
N LEU A 965 7.48 -10.30 7.78
CA LEU A 965 6.56 -9.41 8.46
C LEU A 965 7.17 -8.00 8.44
N HIS A 966 6.71 -7.18 7.49
CA HIS A 966 7.25 -5.84 7.25
C HIS A 966 6.59 -4.82 8.17
N GLY A 967 7.35 -4.26 9.11
CA GLY A 967 6.88 -3.25 10.05
C GLY A 967 7.91 -3.00 11.15
N LYS A 968 7.87 -1.82 11.78
CA LYS A 968 8.81 -1.46 12.86
C LYS A 968 8.30 -2.00 14.21
N TYR A 969 9.14 -2.66 15.01
CA TYR A 969 8.78 -3.02 16.38
C TYR A 969 8.79 -1.78 17.30
N PRO A 970 7.87 -1.66 18.29
CA PRO A 970 6.78 -2.58 18.60
C PRO A 970 5.51 -2.38 17.74
N LYS A 971 5.43 -1.34 16.91
CA LYS A 971 4.24 -1.01 16.10
C LYS A 971 3.72 -2.17 15.25
N ILE A 972 4.60 -3.05 14.78
CA ILE A 972 4.21 -4.23 13.99
C ILE A 972 3.34 -5.21 14.78
N LEU A 973 3.41 -5.22 16.12
CA LEU A 973 2.54 -6.07 16.95
C LEU A 973 1.07 -5.61 16.88
N ASP A 974 0.87 -4.32 16.69
CA ASP A 974 -0.44 -3.67 16.60
C ASP A 974 -0.85 -3.41 15.13
N ASP A 975 -0.13 -3.99 14.15
CA ASP A 975 -0.42 -3.83 12.73
C ASP A 975 -1.75 -4.51 12.35
N GLU A 976 -2.61 -3.80 11.61
CA GLU A 976 -3.97 -4.26 11.31
C GLU A 976 -4.02 -5.52 10.43
N VAL A 977 -2.97 -5.74 9.61
CA VAL A 977 -2.91 -6.84 8.65
C VAL A 977 -2.07 -8.00 9.20
N VAL A 978 -0.91 -7.69 9.78
CA VAL A 978 0.04 -8.71 10.25
C VAL A 978 0.18 -8.80 11.77
N GLY A 979 -0.41 -7.89 12.54
CA GLY A 979 -0.17 -7.74 13.98
C GLY A 979 -0.56 -8.94 14.83
N ALA A 980 -1.65 -9.64 14.47
CA ALA A 980 -2.02 -10.89 15.14
C ALA A 980 -0.95 -11.99 14.97
N GLU A 981 -0.41 -12.15 13.76
CA GLU A 981 0.64 -13.13 13.48
C GLU A 981 2.00 -12.66 13.99
N ALA A 982 2.30 -11.36 13.95
CA ALA A 982 3.49 -10.77 14.56
C ALA A 982 3.50 -10.96 16.08
N THR A 983 2.37 -10.71 16.76
CA THR A 983 2.20 -10.94 18.20
C THR A 983 2.39 -12.40 18.57
N LYS A 984 1.88 -13.32 17.75
CA LYS A 984 2.04 -14.75 17.96
C LYS A 984 3.48 -15.22 17.74
N LEU A 985 4.10 -14.83 16.63
CA LEU A 985 5.52 -15.10 16.37
C LEU A 985 6.41 -14.53 17.47
N PHE A 986 6.12 -13.31 17.93
CA PHE A 986 6.81 -12.67 19.03
C PHE A 986 6.65 -13.45 20.33
N SER A 987 5.45 -13.95 20.62
CA SER A 987 5.19 -14.79 21.80
C SER A 987 5.99 -16.10 21.76
N ASP A 988 6.05 -16.76 20.60
CA ASP A 988 6.87 -17.96 20.40
C ASP A 988 8.38 -17.65 20.55
N ALA A 989 8.83 -16.53 19.98
CA ALA A 989 10.21 -16.05 20.08
C ALA A 989 10.59 -15.76 21.54
N GLN A 990 9.73 -15.07 22.28
CA GLN A 990 9.91 -14.78 23.71
C GLN A 990 9.96 -16.07 24.54
N ALA A 991 9.06 -17.03 24.27
CA ALA A 991 9.06 -18.31 24.95
C ALA A 991 10.36 -19.10 24.71
N MET A 992 10.84 -19.14 23.46
CA MET A 992 12.10 -19.79 23.12
C MET A 992 13.31 -19.07 23.71
N LEU A 993 13.34 -17.73 23.62
CA LEU A 993 14.42 -16.90 24.16
C LEU A 993 14.55 -17.07 25.69
N ASN A 994 13.42 -17.10 26.41
CA ASN A 994 13.40 -17.37 27.85
C ASN A 994 14.04 -18.73 28.18
N ARG A 995 13.79 -19.76 27.36
CA ARG A 995 14.43 -21.07 27.52
C ARG A 995 15.91 -21.04 27.16
N MET A 996 16.30 -20.35 26.09
CA MET A 996 17.70 -20.17 25.69
C MET A 996 18.52 -19.55 26.82
N VAL A 997 17.97 -18.53 27.49
CA VAL A 997 18.59 -17.86 28.64
C VAL A 997 18.63 -18.77 29.87
N ALA A 998 17.50 -19.41 30.23
CA ALA A 998 17.43 -20.24 31.42
C ALA A 998 18.30 -21.51 31.36
N GLU A 999 18.41 -22.10 30.16
CA GLU A 999 19.11 -23.36 29.93
C GLU A 999 20.50 -23.18 29.30
N ASN A 1000 20.91 -21.94 28.98
CA ASN A 1000 22.17 -21.60 28.28
C ASN A 1000 22.38 -22.39 26.98
N TRP A 1001 21.41 -22.33 26.06
CA TRP A 1001 21.48 -23.09 24.79
C TRP A 1001 22.64 -22.68 23.89
N VAL A 1002 23.10 -21.43 24.01
CA VAL A 1002 24.26 -20.89 23.27
C VAL A 1002 25.16 -20.10 24.22
N GLU A 1003 26.43 -19.97 23.85
CA GLU A 1003 27.39 -19.16 24.60
C GLU A 1003 27.69 -17.84 23.86
N ALA A 1004 27.40 -16.70 24.49
CA ALA A 1004 27.81 -15.40 23.99
C ALA A 1004 29.27 -15.10 24.33
N ARG A 1005 30.07 -14.73 23.31
CA ARG A 1005 31.49 -14.38 23.45
C ARG A 1005 31.83 -13.08 22.73
N ALA A 1006 32.76 -12.31 23.29
CA ALA A 1006 33.25 -11.07 22.70
C ALA A 1006 34.74 -10.87 22.94
N VAL A 1007 35.41 -10.24 21.99
CA VAL A 1007 36.74 -9.67 22.15
C VAL A 1007 36.73 -8.25 21.59
N PHE A 1008 37.32 -7.31 22.30
CA PHE A 1008 37.48 -5.95 21.82
C PHE A 1008 38.78 -5.35 22.32
N GLY A 1009 39.25 -4.29 21.68
CA GLY A 1009 40.44 -3.59 22.10
C GLY A 1009 40.38 -2.10 21.79
N LEU A 1010 41.07 -1.31 22.61
CA LEU A 1010 41.19 0.15 22.46
C LEU A 1010 42.67 0.51 22.33
N PHE A 1011 43.02 1.16 21.23
CA PHE A 1011 44.41 1.33 20.79
C PHE A 1011 44.73 2.79 20.46
N PRO A 1012 45.96 3.26 20.72
CA PRO A 1012 46.44 4.53 20.17
C PRO A 1012 46.42 4.48 18.65
N ALA A 1013 45.84 5.50 18.01
CA ALA A 1013 45.71 5.57 16.55
C ALA A 1013 45.82 7.00 16.01
N ASN A 1014 46.28 7.17 14.77
CA ASN A 1014 46.26 8.46 14.07
C ASN A 1014 45.93 8.28 12.60
N ALA A 1015 45.27 9.29 12.02
CA ALA A 1015 45.03 9.31 10.59
C ALA A 1015 46.31 9.64 9.80
N VAL A 1016 46.55 8.91 8.72
CA VAL A 1016 47.57 9.15 7.71
C VAL A 1016 46.88 9.13 6.36
N ASP A 1017 46.71 10.32 5.78
CA ASP A 1017 45.89 10.57 4.59
C ASP A 1017 44.45 10.05 4.78
N ASP A 1018 44.07 8.99 4.06
CA ASP A 1018 42.75 8.36 4.14
C ASP A 1018 42.72 7.13 5.06
N ASP A 1019 43.83 6.78 5.71
CA ASP A 1019 43.97 5.57 6.51
C ASP A 1019 44.18 5.87 7.99
N ILE A 1020 43.99 4.86 8.84
CA ILE A 1020 44.21 4.97 10.28
C ILE A 1020 45.31 3.98 10.67
N GLU A 1021 46.46 4.50 11.10
CA GLU A 1021 47.53 3.69 11.70
C GLU A 1021 47.16 3.36 13.14
N VAL A 1022 47.25 2.07 13.51
CA VAL A 1022 47.01 1.57 14.88
C VAL A 1022 48.34 1.18 15.51
N TYR A 1023 48.65 1.68 16.70
CA TYR A 1023 49.96 1.51 17.34
C TYR A 1023 49.95 0.53 18.50
N ALA A 1024 51.13 -0.03 18.79
CA ALA A 1024 51.32 -0.97 19.89
C ALA A 1024 51.11 -0.35 21.27
N ASP A 1025 51.50 0.91 21.43
CA ASP A 1025 51.46 1.64 22.70
C ASP A 1025 51.46 3.17 22.48
N GLU A 1026 51.42 3.90 23.59
CA GLU A 1026 51.41 5.37 23.64
C GLU A 1026 52.64 6.05 23.03
N SER A 1027 53.74 5.33 22.78
CA SER A 1027 54.92 5.87 22.10
C SER A 1027 54.67 6.12 20.61
N ARG A 1028 53.70 5.42 20.01
CA ARG A 1028 53.34 5.49 18.58
C ARG A 1028 54.55 5.27 17.65
N SER A 1029 55.54 4.51 18.13
CA SER A 1029 56.78 4.21 17.40
C SER A 1029 56.67 3.00 16.48
N GLN A 1030 55.76 2.07 16.80
CA GLN A 1030 55.51 0.84 16.05
C GLN A 1030 54.01 0.72 15.72
N ALA A 1031 53.68 0.71 14.43
CA ALA A 1031 52.34 0.39 13.95
C ALA A 1031 52.12 -1.14 14.02
N LEU A 1032 50.99 -1.56 14.60
CA LEU A 1032 50.53 -2.95 14.63
C LEU A 1032 49.83 -3.31 13.31
N THR A 1033 48.95 -2.43 12.86
CA THR A 1033 48.18 -2.60 11.62
C THR A 1033 47.75 -1.22 11.09
N THR A 1034 47.24 -1.19 9.87
CA THR A 1034 46.61 -0.02 9.26
C THR A 1034 45.22 -0.39 8.82
N TRP A 1035 44.23 0.39 9.22
CA TRP A 1035 42.87 0.28 8.70
C TRP A 1035 42.76 1.16 7.47
N HIS A 1036 42.56 0.53 6.31
CA HIS A 1036 42.49 1.24 5.04
C HIS A 1036 41.06 1.68 4.73
N ASN A 1037 40.86 2.97 4.42
CA ASN A 1037 39.53 3.50 4.11
C ASN A 1037 39.42 4.06 2.68
N LEU A 1038 38.18 4.31 2.27
CA LEU A 1038 37.80 4.88 0.99
C LEU A 1038 37.10 6.23 1.21
N ARG A 1039 37.23 7.11 0.22
CA ARG A 1039 36.69 8.48 0.19
C ARG A 1039 35.62 8.63 -0.88
N GLN A 1040 34.57 9.39 -0.58
CA GLN A 1040 33.55 9.77 -1.56
C GLN A 1040 34.15 10.57 -2.72
N GLN A 1041 33.88 10.21 -3.98
CA GLN A 1041 34.33 10.96 -5.17
C GLN A 1041 33.22 11.70 -5.93
N ALA A 1042 31.95 11.61 -5.50
CA ALA A 1042 30.90 12.44 -6.09
C ALA A 1042 31.15 13.93 -5.82
N LYS A 1043 30.97 14.80 -6.84
CA LYS A 1043 31.05 16.25 -6.64
C LYS A 1043 29.96 16.70 -5.67
N LYS A 1044 30.36 17.34 -4.57
CA LYS A 1044 29.43 17.83 -3.55
C LYS A 1044 29.02 19.28 -3.83
N PRO A 1045 27.80 19.69 -3.44
CA PRO A 1045 27.43 21.11 -3.37
C PRO A 1045 28.40 21.90 -2.47
N GLU A 1046 28.50 23.20 -2.70
CA GLU A 1046 29.36 24.09 -1.91
C GLU A 1046 29.03 23.99 -0.41
N GLY A 1047 30.06 23.87 0.43
CA GLY A 1047 29.91 23.70 1.88
C GLY A 1047 29.72 22.25 2.36
N ARG A 1048 29.65 21.25 1.48
CA ARG A 1048 29.64 19.83 1.87
C ARG A 1048 30.94 19.11 1.51
N ALA A 1049 31.47 18.35 2.47
CA ALA A 1049 32.72 17.61 2.33
C ALA A 1049 32.56 16.25 1.62
N ASN A 1050 33.65 15.79 1.01
CA ASN A 1050 33.83 14.43 0.51
C ASN A 1050 34.34 13.54 1.64
N LEU A 1051 33.45 12.85 2.34
CA LEU A 1051 33.75 12.16 3.60
C LEU A 1051 34.64 10.91 3.41
N CYS A 1052 35.51 10.67 4.39
CA CYS A 1052 36.30 9.45 4.63
C CYS A 1052 36.31 9.15 6.14
N LEU A 1053 36.26 7.87 6.57
CA LEU A 1053 36.22 7.52 8.00
C LEU A 1053 37.48 7.99 8.76
N ALA A 1054 38.63 8.03 8.09
CA ALA A 1054 39.87 8.56 8.64
C ALA A 1054 39.81 10.06 8.98
N ASP A 1055 38.88 10.83 8.39
CA ASP A 1055 38.72 12.25 8.69
C ASP A 1055 38.36 12.49 10.16
N PHE A 1056 37.77 11.49 10.84
CA PHE A 1056 37.31 11.57 12.23
C PHE A 1056 38.36 11.14 13.28
N VAL A 1057 39.61 10.90 12.85
CA VAL A 1057 40.74 10.56 13.74
C VAL A 1057 41.84 11.60 13.56
N ALA A 1058 42.44 12.08 14.66
CA ALA A 1058 43.42 13.15 14.61
C ALA A 1058 44.59 12.80 13.67
N PRO A 1059 44.90 13.64 12.68
CA PRO A 1059 46.01 13.40 11.76
C PRO A 1059 47.33 13.31 12.50
N LYS A 1060 48.21 12.40 12.08
CA LYS A 1060 49.56 12.23 12.66
C LYS A 1060 50.36 13.54 12.67
N ALA A 1061 50.17 14.37 11.64
CA ALA A 1061 50.81 15.68 11.52
C ALA A 1061 50.33 16.72 12.55
N SER A 1062 49.17 16.52 13.18
CA SER A 1062 48.66 17.42 14.22
C SER A 1062 49.40 17.26 15.57
N GLY A 1063 50.09 16.13 15.77
CA GLY A 1063 50.75 15.79 17.04
C GLY A 1063 49.79 15.42 18.18
N LEU A 1064 48.47 15.43 17.95
CA LEU A 1064 47.47 15.02 18.93
C LEU A 1064 47.41 13.50 19.06
N LYS A 1065 47.13 13.05 20.29
CA LYS A 1065 46.96 11.64 20.63
C LYS A 1065 45.49 11.25 20.51
N ASP A 1066 45.15 10.52 19.46
CA ASP A 1066 43.81 9.96 19.25
C ASP A 1066 43.82 8.42 19.35
N TYR A 1067 42.65 7.81 19.32
CA TYR A 1067 42.43 6.41 19.63
C TYR A 1067 41.39 5.78 18.70
N LEU A 1068 41.49 4.47 18.52
CA LEU A 1068 40.58 3.65 17.74
C LEU A 1068 40.21 2.42 18.57
N GLY A 1069 38.94 2.02 18.54
CA GLY A 1069 38.53 0.71 19.06
C GLY A 1069 38.28 -0.31 17.96
N ALA A 1070 38.30 -1.60 18.30
CA ALA A 1070 37.90 -2.70 17.43
C ALA A 1070 37.19 -3.78 18.25
N PHE A 1071 36.25 -4.52 17.66
CA PHE A 1071 35.53 -5.60 18.33
C PHE A 1071 35.14 -6.76 17.40
N VAL A 1072 34.96 -7.95 17.98
CA VAL A 1072 34.25 -9.11 17.42
C VAL A 1072 33.37 -9.70 18.51
N VAL A 1073 32.10 -9.94 18.21
CA VAL A 1073 31.13 -10.62 19.09
C VAL A 1073 30.46 -11.78 18.37
N THR A 1074 29.98 -12.77 19.13
CA THR A 1074 29.13 -13.84 18.62
C THR A 1074 28.16 -14.34 19.69
N ALA A 1075 26.98 -14.77 19.25
CA ALA A 1075 26.02 -15.55 20.04
C ALA A 1075 25.72 -16.92 19.38
N GLY A 1076 26.59 -17.37 18.47
CA GLY A 1076 26.40 -18.59 17.68
C GLY A 1076 27.17 -19.82 18.17
N ILE A 1077 27.91 -19.74 19.29
CA ILE A 1077 28.61 -20.90 19.84
C ILE A 1077 27.58 -21.90 20.39
N GLY A 1078 27.44 -23.05 19.72
CA GLY A 1078 26.41 -24.06 20.00
C GLY A 1078 25.18 -23.99 19.08
N GLU A 1079 25.14 -23.02 18.16
CA GLU A 1079 24.00 -22.79 17.25
C GLU A 1079 23.74 -23.99 16.33
N ASP A 1080 24.75 -24.41 15.55
CA ASP A 1080 24.61 -25.47 14.54
C ASP A 1080 24.14 -26.80 15.13
N GLU A 1081 24.63 -27.17 16.31
CA GLU A 1081 24.27 -28.43 16.97
C GLU A 1081 22.78 -28.44 17.35
N ARG A 1082 22.30 -27.32 17.89
CA ARG A 1082 20.91 -27.19 18.34
C ARG A 1082 19.95 -27.05 17.15
N ALA A 1083 20.32 -26.28 16.12
CA ALA A 1083 19.54 -26.17 14.90
C ALA A 1083 19.36 -27.53 14.20
N LYS A 1084 20.44 -28.31 14.07
CA LYS A 1084 20.38 -29.67 13.51
C LYS A 1084 19.49 -30.61 14.32
N ALA A 1085 19.43 -30.45 15.64
CA ALA A 1085 18.53 -31.24 16.47
C ALA A 1085 17.04 -30.97 16.15
N PHE A 1086 16.67 -29.72 15.86
CA PHE A 1086 15.33 -29.36 15.40
C PHE A 1086 15.04 -29.89 13.99
N GLU A 1087 16.00 -29.74 13.06
CA GLU A 1087 15.89 -30.27 11.69
C GLU A 1087 15.72 -31.79 11.67
N ALA A 1088 16.49 -32.52 12.48
CA ALA A 1088 16.39 -33.98 12.63
C ALA A 1088 15.04 -34.42 13.23
N ALA A 1089 14.40 -33.55 14.02
CA ALA A 1089 13.05 -33.76 14.53
C ALA A 1089 11.94 -33.30 13.57
N HIS A 1090 12.32 -32.84 12.36
CA HIS A 1090 11.41 -32.25 11.37
C HIS A 1090 10.67 -31.00 11.86
N ASP A 1091 11.31 -30.22 12.75
CA ASP A 1091 10.79 -28.96 13.29
C ASP A 1091 11.53 -27.76 12.67
N ASP A 1092 11.33 -27.55 11.37
CA ASP A 1092 11.98 -26.47 10.62
C ASP A 1092 11.63 -25.08 11.20
N TYR A 1093 10.42 -24.91 11.74
CA TYR A 1093 9.99 -23.67 12.37
C TYR A 1093 10.87 -23.32 13.57
N SER A 1094 11.06 -24.26 14.51
CA SER A 1094 11.92 -24.02 15.67
C SER A 1094 13.39 -23.85 15.29
N ALA A 1095 13.87 -24.53 14.24
CA ALA A 1095 15.22 -24.34 13.72
C ALA A 1095 15.45 -22.90 13.21
N ILE A 1096 14.52 -22.38 12.40
CA ILE A 1096 14.59 -21.02 11.86
C ILE A 1096 14.40 -19.97 12.97
N LEU A 1097 13.47 -20.21 13.90
CA LEU A 1097 13.22 -19.32 15.03
C LEU A 1097 14.45 -19.21 15.93
N PHE A 1098 15.10 -20.34 16.22
CA PHE A 1098 16.31 -20.39 17.02
C PHE A 1098 17.49 -19.65 16.35
N LYS A 1099 17.77 -19.91 15.06
CA LYS A 1099 18.83 -19.20 14.30
C LYS A 1099 18.56 -17.68 14.26
N SER A 1100 17.31 -17.29 14.02
CA SER A 1100 16.91 -15.87 14.01
C SER A 1100 17.15 -15.19 15.36
N LEU A 1101 16.94 -15.89 16.48
CA LEU A 1101 17.22 -15.38 17.83
C LEU A 1101 18.74 -15.30 18.11
N CYS A 1102 19.54 -16.25 17.62
CA CYS A 1102 21.01 -16.16 17.69
C CYS A 1102 21.53 -14.91 16.99
N ASP A 1103 21.04 -14.60 15.79
CA ASP A 1103 21.38 -13.36 15.08
C ASP A 1103 21.00 -12.11 15.88
N ARG A 1104 19.79 -12.08 16.46
CA ARG A 1104 19.35 -10.96 17.31
C ARG A 1104 20.25 -10.79 18.53
N LEU A 1105 20.66 -11.87 19.17
CA LEU A 1105 21.57 -11.84 20.32
C LEU A 1105 22.98 -11.37 19.94
N ALA A 1106 23.47 -11.71 18.74
CA ALA A 1106 24.77 -11.25 18.26
C ALA A 1106 24.78 -9.73 17.99
N GLU A 1107 23.74 -9.21 17.33
CA GLU A 1107 23.56 -7.76 17.11
C GLU A 1107 23.37 -7.00 18.42
N ALA A 1108 22.55 -7.54 19.33
CA ALA A 1108 22.38 -6.99 20.66
C ALA A 1108 23.71 -6.95 21.44
N PHE A 1109 24.57 -7.96 21.27
CA PHE A 1109 25.89 -7.94 21.89
C PHE A 1109 26.78 -6.84 21.32
N ALA A 1110 26.71 -6.55 20.02
CA ALA A 1110 27.45 -5.45 19.43
C ALA A 1110 27.02 -4.10 20.02
N GLU A 1111 25.71 -3.85 20.14
CA GLU A 1111 25.17 -2.62 20.74
C GLU A 1111 25.51 -2.53 22.24
N HIS A 1112 25.26 -3.60 23.01
CA HIS A 1112 25.55 -3.65 24.44
C HIS A 1112 27.03 -3.46 24.74
N LEU A 1113 27.91 -4.07 23.95
CA LEU A 1113 29.34 -3.90 24.10
C LEU A 1113 29.76 -2.47 23.76
N HIS A 1114 29.21 -1.88 22.70
CA HIS A 1114 29.50 -0.50 22.34
C HIS A 1114 29.06 0.46 23.46
N LEU A 1115 27.87 0.29 24.04
CA LEU A 1115 27.41 1.04 25.21
C LEU A 1115 28.40 0.98 26.37
N ARG A 1116 28.90 -0.23 26.70
CA ARG A 1116 29.93 -0.38 27.75
C ARG A 1116 31.27 0.23 27.37
N VAL A 1117 31.64 0.21 26.09
CA VAL A 1117 32.84 0.91 25.62
C VAL A 1117 32.70 2.42 25.81
N ARG A 1118 31.56 3.01 25.45
CA ARG A 1118 31.30 4.46 25.63
C ARG A 1118 31.33 4.87 27.10
N ARG A 1119 30.73 4.07 27.98
CA ARG A 1119 30.54 4.39 29.40
C ARG A 1119 31.72 3.99 30.30
N GLU A 1120 32.24 2.79 30.11
CA GLU A 1120 33.16 2.14 31.06
C GLU A 1120 34.60 2.06 30.52
N PHE A 1121 34.79 1.45 29.34
CA PHE A 1121 36.13 1.07 28.86
C PHE A 1121 36.88 2.22 28.17
N TRP A 1122 36.22 2.94 27.26
CA TRP A 1122 36.74 4.18 26.69
C TRP A 1122 36.35 5.35 27.59
N GLY A 1123 35.08 5.42 27.99
CA GLY A 1123 34.61 6.35 29.02
C GLY A 1123 34.42 7.80 28.57
N TYR A 1124 34.21 8.04 27.27
CA TYR A 1124 33.93 9.38 26.75
C TYR A 1124 32.47 9.84 26.94
N ALA A 1125 31.61 8.97 27.46
CA ALA A 1125 30.21 9.25 27.80
C ALA A 1125 29.78 8.48 29.06
N ALA A 1126 30.50 8.67 30.18
CA ALA A 1126 30.31 7.89 31.41
C ALA A 1126 28.90 8.02 32.04
N ASP A 1127 28.25 9.16 31.83
CA ASP A 1127 26.92 9.52 32.33
C ASP A 1127 25.77 9.18 31.35
N GLU A 1128 26.07 8.50 30.24
CA GLU A 1128 25.06 8.07 29.26
C GLU A 1128 24.03 7.10 29.89
N ALA A 1129 22.74 7.43 29.73
CA ALA A 1129 21.60 6.65 30.22
C ALA A 1129 20.48 6.60 29.16
N LEU A 1130 20.84 6.23 27.93
CA LEU A 1130 19.89 6.15 26.82
C LEU A 1130 18.97 4.93 26.93
N PRO A 1131 17.66 5.07 26.66
CA PRO A 1131 16.78 3.93 26.46
C PRO A 1131 17.13 3.17 25.17
N ASN A 1132 16.70 1.91 25.06
CA ASN A 1132 17.04 1.06 23.91
C ASN A 1132 16.63 1.68 22.56
N ASP A 1133 15.47 2.33 22.47
CA ASP A 1133 15.02 3.01 21.24
C ASP A 1133 15.99 4.10 20.78
N ASP A 1134 16.64 4.79 21.72
CA ASP A 1134 17.63 5.82 21.42
C ASP A 1134 19.01 5.21 21.07
N LEU A 1135 19.33 4.02 21.60
CA LEU A 1135 20.49 3.22 21.15
C LEU A 1135 20.29 2.76 19.70
N ILE A 1136 19.11 2.23 19.37
CA ILE A 1136 18.75 1.80 18.01
C ILE A 1136 18.75 2.99 17.04
N ALA A 1137 18.29 4.16 17.49
CA ALA A 1137 18.33 5.40 16.71
C ALA A 1137 19.73 6.06 16.68
N GLU A 1138 20.75 5.42 17.25
CA GLU A 1138 22.15 5.87 17.28
C GLU A 1138 22.34 7.26 17.89
N LYS A 1139 21.52 7.66 18.87
CA LYS A 1139 21.58 8.98 19.53
C LYS A 1139 22.73 9.13 20.54
N TYR A 1140 23.79 8.34 20.40
CA TYR A 1140 25.00 8.42 21.21
C TYR A 1140 26.13 9.10 20.45
N ARG A 1141 27.15 9.53 21.20
CA ARG A 1141 28.39 10.05 20.61
C ARG A 1141 29.21 8.90 20.03
N GLY A 1142 29.72 9.08 18.81
CA GLY A 1142 30.61 8.12 18.14
C GLY A 1142 29.86 7.07 17.32
N ILE A 1143 30.60 6.31 16.51
CA ILE A 1143 30.06 5.29 15.60
C ILE A 1143 30.85 3.98 15.69
N ARG A 1144 30.26 2.88 15.18
CA ARG A 1144 30.87 1.55 15.16
C ARG A 1144 31.00 0.89 13.75
N PRO A 1145 31.65 1.54 12.77
CA PRO A 1145 31.72 1.06 11.39
C PRO A 1145 32.28 -0.35 11.26
N ALA A 1146 31.54 -1.21 10.54
CA ALA A 1146 31.86 -2.61 10.31
C ALA A 1146 32.21 -2.87 8.84
N PRO A 1147 33.37 -3.49 8.52
CA PRO A 1147 33.75 -3.73 7.13
C PRO A 1147 32.71 -4.57 6.37
N GLY A 1148 32.26 -4.06 5.22
CA GLY A 1148 31.14 -4.56 4.42
C GLY A 1148 29.95 -3.59 4.40
N TYR A 1149 29.86 -2.67 5.37
CA TYR A 1149 28.85 -1.61 5.37
C TYR A 1149 29.18 -0.54 4.32
N PRO A 1150 28.19 0.27 3.88
CA PRO A 1150 28.41 1.31 2.87
C PRO A 1150 29.52 2.34 3.20
N ALA A 1151 29.82 2.55 4.49
CA ALA A 1151 30.88 3.43 4.97
C ALA A 1151 32.29 2.86 4.85
N CYS A 1152 32.43 1.53 4.87
CA CYS A 1152 33.68 0.81 4.71
C CYS A 1152 33.41 -0.52 3.97
N PRO A 1153 33.09 -0.47 2.67
CA PRO A 1153 32.54 -1.62 1.93
C PRO A 1153 33.54 -2.77 1.71
N GLU A 1154 34.83 -2.56 2.00
CA GLU A 1154 35.88 -3.53 1.69
C GLU A 1154 35.98 -4.60 2.79
N HIS A 1155 35.62 -5.84 2.45
CA HIS A 1155 35.48 -6.92 3.42
C HIS A 1155 36.80 -7.41 4.01
N SER A 1156 37.93 -7.29 3.31
CA SER A 1156 39.23 -7.83 3.75
C SER A 1156 39.80 -7.12 4.98
N GLU A 1157 39.34 -5.90 5.29
CA GLU A 1157 39.71 -5.20 6.53
C GLU A 1157 39.33 -6.01 7.79
N LYS A 1158 38.39 -6.95 7.70
CA LYS A 1158 38.13 -7.92 8.79
C LYS A 1158 39.34 -8.77 9.13
N ALA A 1159 40.20 -9.11 8.17
CA ALA A 1159 41.41 -9.89 8.46
C ALA A 1159 42.39 -9.11 9.33
N ALA A 1160 42.57 -7.81 9.05
CA ALA A 1160 43.41 -6.93 9.87
C ALA A 1160 42.81 -6.76 11.28
N LEU A 1161 41.49 -6.62 11.38
CA LEU A 1161 40.77 -6.56 12.65
C LEU A 1161 40.92 -7.85 13.47
N PHE A 1162 40.74 -9.02 12.84
CA PHE A 1162 40.87 -10.32 13.52
C PHE A 1162 42.31 -10.55 13.99
N GLY A 1163 43.31 -10.17 13.18
CA GLY A 1163 44.71 -10.21 13.57
C GLY A 1163 45.02 -9.27 14.75
N LEU A 1164 44.43 -8.08 14.77
CA LEU A 1164 44.61 -7.10 15.86
C LEU A 1164 44.06 -7.61 17.20
N LEU A 1165 42.95 -8.32 17.18
CA LEU A 1165 42.27 -8.82 18.39
C LEU A 1165 42.59 -10.28 18.75
N ASP A 1166 43.35 -10.98 17.89
CA ASP A 1166 43.52 -12.44 17.93
C ASP A 1166 42.18 -13.18 18.07
N ALA A 1167 41.17 -12.72 17.31
CA ALA A 1167 39.77 -13.04 17.59
C ALA A 1167 39.43 -14.53 17.50
N THR A 1168 40.03 -15.23 16.54
CA THR A 1168 39.82 -16.68 16.36
C THR A 1168 40.29 -17.47 17.57
N ASN A 1169 41.50 -17.22 18.07
CA ASN A 1169 42.00 -17.90 19.26
C ASN A 1169 41.28 -17.43 20.53
N ALA A 1170 40.92 -16.15 20.60
CA ALA A 1170 40.27 -15.56 21.75
C ALA A 1170 38.85 -16.12 21.96
N ILE A 1171 38.00 -16.13 20.93
CA ILE A 1171 36.56 -16.42 21.08
C ILE A 1171 36.04 -17.54 20.18
N GLY A 1172 36.83 -18.03 19.21
CA GLY A 1172 36.45 -19.15 18.34
C GLY A 1172 35.64 -18.74 17.10
N VAL A 1173 35.61 -17.44 16.76
CA VAL A 1173 35.02 -16.97 15.50
C VAL A 1173 36.07 -17.04 14.40
N GLU A 1174 35.73 -17.61 13.26
CA GLU A 1174 36.61 -17.80 12.12
C GLU A 1174 36.18 -16.94 10.93
N LEU A 1175 37.13 -16.55 10.08
CA LEU A 1175 36.84 -15.91 8.80
C LEU A 1175 36.90 -16.95 7.67
N THR A 1176 35.90 -16.93 6.80
CA THR A 1176 35.93 -17.72 5.56
C THR A 1176 36.89 -17.09 4.55
N GLU A 1177 37.14 -17.79 3.46
CA GLU A 1177 37.93 -17.29 2.31
C GLU A 1177 37.38 -16.01 1.66
N ASN A 1178 36.07 -15.72 1.85
CA ASN A 1178 35.41 -14.49 1.40
C ASN A 1178 35.18 -13.49 2.55
N PHE A 1179 35.85 -13.70 3.68
CA PHE A 1179 35.74 -12.90 4.90
C PHE A 1179 34.31 -12.84 5.47
N ALA A 1180 33.49 -13.88 5.28
CA ALA A 1180 32.32 -14.07 6.13
C ALA A 1180 32.78 -14.58 7.51
N MET A 1181 31.97 -14.41 8.55
CA MET A 1181 32.29 -14.89 9.90
C MET A 1181 31.54 -16.18 10.20
N TRP A 1182 32.18 -17.11 10.91
CA TRP A 1182 31.54 -18.33 11.41
C TRP A 1182 31.84 -18.52 12.90
N PRO A 1183 30.85 -18.82 13.76
CA PRO A 1183 29.41 -19.00 13.49
C PRO A 1183 28.72 -17.78 12.84
N GLY A 1184 27.60 -18.01 12.14
CA GLY A 1184 26.92 -16.98 11.34
C GLY A 1184 26.39 -15.80 12.18
N ALA A 1185 25.89 -16.08 13.39
CA ALA A 1185 25.50 -15.07 14.36
C ALA A 1185 26.72 -14.37 15.00
N ALA A 1186 27.37 -13.50 14.23
CA ALA A 1186 28.57 -12.74 14.62
C ALA A 1186 28.61 -11.33 14.02
N VAL A 1187 29.20 -10.39 14.78
CA VAL A 1187 29.37 -8.98 14.36
C VAL A 1187 30.79 -8.52 14.67
N SER A 1188 31.41 -7.78 13.75
CA SER A 1188 32.75 -7.20 13.95
C SER A 1188 32.86 -5.82 13.35
N GLY A 1189 33.59 -4.91 14.01
CA GLY A 1189 33.81 -3.56 13.50
C GLY A 1189 34.81 -2.76 14.31
N PHE A 1190 34.93 -1.48 13.97
CA PHE A 1190 35.78 -0.49 14.63
C PHE A 1190 34.94 0.50 15.42
N TYR A 1191 35.54 1.21 16.38
CA TYR A 1191 34.91 2.29 17.15
C TYR A 1191 35.60 3.62 16.92
N LEU A 1192 34.83 4.67 16.62
CA LEU A 1192 35.29 6.06 16.49
C LEU A 1192 34.58 6.94 17.52
N SER A 1193 35.32 7.81 18.20
CA SER A 1193 34.80 8.60 19.33
C SER A 1193 34.45 10.06 19.00
N HIS A 1194 34.88 10.55 17.83
CA HIS A 1194 34.66 11.94 17.46
C HIS A 1194 33.15 12.24 17.34
N PRO A 1195 32.64 13.33 17.94
CA PRO A 1195 31.20 13.62 17.96
C PRO A 1195 30.60 13.83 16.57
N ASP A 1196 31.36 14.37 15.61
CA ASP A 1196 30.89 14.57 14.23
C ASP A 1196 31.03 13.32 13.34
N SER A 1197 31.52 12.20 13.90
CA SER A 1197 31.59 10.95 13.14
C SER A 1197 30.18 10.45 12.82
N GLN A 1198 29.97 10.05 11.57
CA GLN A 1198 28.65 9.67 11.05
C GLN A 1198 28.79 8.53 10.05
N TYR A 1199 27.75 7.72 9.89
CA TYR A 1199 27.65 6.77 8.79
C TYR A 1199 27.35 7.49 7.48
N PHE A 1200 28.15 7.23 6.46
CA PHE A 1200 27.95 7.73 5.10
C PHE A 1200 28.25 6.62 4.10
N ALA A 1201 27.64 6.65 2.91
CA ALA A 1201 28.00 5.71 1.85
C ALA A 1201 29.19 6.23 1.03
N VAL A 1202 30.21 5.40 0.82
CA VAL A 1202 31.35 5.70 -0.09
C VAL A 1202 30.87 5.90 -1.53
N ALA A 1203 29.79 5.20 -1.92
CA ALA A 1203 29.21 5.21 -3.26
C ALA A 1203 30.22 4.77 -4.34
N LYS A 1204 30.16 5.40 -5.53
CA LYS A 1204 31.01 5.06 -6.68
C LYS A 1204 32.36 5.77 -6.61
N ILE A 1205 33.42 5.01 -6.87
CA ILE A 1205 34.83 5.46 -6.90
C ILE A 1205 35.42 5.30 -8.30
N GLU A 1206 36.33 6.19 -8.66
CA GLU A 1206 37.03 6.21 -9.95
C GLU A 1206 38.34 5.41 -9.90
N ARG A 1207 38.92 5.18 -11.08
CA ARG A 1207 40.10 4.33 -11.26
C ARG A 1207 41.30 4.80 -10.46
N ASP A 1208 41.48 6.12 -10.33
CA ASP A 1208 42.57 6.72 -9.56
C ASP A 1208 42.57 6.32 -8.08
N GLN A 1209 41.39 6.23 -7.45
CA GLN A 1209 41.25 5.76 -6.08
C GLN A 1209 41.44 4.26 -5.93
N VAL A 1210 41.02 3.46 -6.93
CA VAL A 1210 41.25 2.01 -6.91
C VAL A 1210 42.74 1.69 -7.02
N GLU A 1211 43.47 2.40 -7.88
CA GLU A 1211 44.93 2.27 -8.02
C GLU A 1211 45.67 2.71 -6.74
N ASP A 1212 45.23 3.81 -6.11
CA ASP A 1212 45.75 4.26 -4.82
C ASP A 1212 45.50 3.23 -3.71
N TYR A 1213 44.28 2.69 -3.62
CA TYR A 1213 43.91 1.66 -2.64
C TYR A 1213 44.69 0.37 -2.84
N ALA A 1214 44.83 -0.10 -4.08
CA ALA A 1214 45.63 -1.28 -4.42
C ALA A 1214 47.08 -1.12 -3.94
N ARG A 1215 47.69 0.05 -4.18
CA ARG A 1215 49.04 0.36 -3.68
C ARG A 1215 49.10 0.33 -2.15
N ARG A 1216 48.12 0.92 -1.45
CA ARG A 1216 48.08 0.97 0.02
C ARG A 1216 47.92 -0.42 0.65
N LYS A 1217 47.15 -1.31 0.02
CA LYS A 1217 46.94 -2.70 0.44
C LYS A 1217 48.04 -3.67 0.00
N GLY A 1218 48.95 -3.24 -0.89
CA GLY A 1218 49.93 -4.14 -1.52
C GLY A 1218 49.31 -5.13 -2.51
N TRP A 1219 48.17 -4.76 -3.11
CA TRP A 1219 47.45 -5.55 -4.10
C TRP A 1219 47.76 -5.10 -5.53
N ASP A 1220 47.51 -5.98 -6.50
CA ASP A 1220 47.33 -5.53 -7.88
C ASP A 1220 45.94 -4.88 -8.08
N VAL A 1221 45.81 -4.09 -9.14
CA VAL A 1221 44.56 -3.35 -9.44
C VAL A 1221 43.38 -4.30 -9.64
N LYS A 1222 43.59 -5.46 -10.29
CA LYS A 1222 42.53 -6.45 -10.53
C LYS A 1222 41.96 -7.01 -9.23
N THR A 1223 42.82 -7.26 -8.25
CA THR A 1223 42.41 -7.72 -6.92
C THR A 1223 41.59 -6.64 -6.21
N ALA A 1224 42.00 -5.37 -6.30
CA ALA A 1224 41.21 -4.26 -5.74
C ALA A 1224 39.87 -4.08 -6.47
N GLU A 1225 39.84 -4.15 -7.80
CA GLU A 1225 38.61 -4.10 -8.61
C GLU A 1225 37.63 -5.23 -8.27
N ARG A 1226 38.14 -6.43 -7.97
CA ARG A 1226 37.36 -7.58 -7.52
C ARG A 1226 36.64 -7.26 -6.20
N TRP A 1227 37.39 -6.92 -5.16
CA TRP A 1227 36.81 -6.66 -3.83
C TRP A 1227 35.93 -5.39 -3.79
N LEU A 1228 36.24 -4.39 -4.62
CA LEU A 1228 35.50 -3.13 -4.72
C LEU A 1228 34.47 -3.11 -5.85
N GLY A 1229 34.14 -4.27 -6.44
CA GLY A 1229 33.27 -4.40 -7.62
C GLY A 1229 31.99 -3.55 -7.59
N PRO A 1230 31.19 -3.53 -6.50
CA PRO A 1230 29.99 -2.70 -6.44
C PRO A 1230 30.26 -1.21 -6.35
N ASN A 1231 31.43 -0.82 -5.85
CA ASN A 1231 31.84 0.57 -5.70
C ASN A 1231 32.50 1.11 -6.97
N LEU A 1232 32.82 0.28 -7.97
CA LEU A 1232 33.43 0.77 -9.21
C LEU A 1232 32.49 1.70 -9.98
N GLY A 1233 33.01 2.90 -10.22
CA GLY A 1233 32.38 3.94 -11.02
C GLY A 1233 32.58 3.78 -12.53
N TYR A 1234 33.52 2.92 -12.93
CA TYR A 1234 33.91 2.61 -14.29
C TYR A 1234 33.69 1.10 -14.60
N GLN A 1235 34.03 0.63 -15.80
CA GLN A 1235 34.10 -0.81 -16.07
C GLN A 1235 35.57 -1.25 -16.01
N PRO A 1236 35.91 -2.24 -15.17
CA PRO A 1236 37.25 -2.83 -15.16
C PRO A 1236 37.51 -3.57 -16.49
N GLU A 1237 38.76 -3.59 -16.93
CA GLU A 1237 39.23 -4.15 -18.22
C GLU A 1237 39.47 -5.67 -18.18
#